data_AF-A0A2A4KJ95-F1
#
_entry.id   AF-A0A2A4KJ95-F1
#
_cell.length_a   1.000
_cell.length_b   1.000
_cell.length_c   1.000
_cell.angle_alpha   90.00
_cell.angle_beta   90.00
_cell.angle_gamma   90.00
#
_symmetry.space_group_name_H-M   'P 1'
#
loop_
_entity.id
_entity.type
_entity.pdbx_description
1 polymer ?
#
loop_
_entity_poly.entity_id
_entity_poly.type
_entity_poly.pdbx_seq_one_letter_code
_entity_poly.pdbx_strand_id
1 'polypeptide(L)'
;MVTFQELNDLRLGKLQAAVADWQAMVDKLVKVADGGNGEVSAADLGSKAKAADWKGQNATVTKDFVTVTAREFDDVVTVARSVHTILSGAYSKLTKHKSDLADAVGRAAKKNIYVNDKGMVIGAVPSPQAAGNAKIEPPTQAEIDAVAKEISTILTAAGETDSTAATALRFHAKDKHGFESNGFNSFDSAQKSIQDSDELIALGKKDPSQITNEQLARFNALMKAHPNDPVFAERVALGLGPERTLEFFAGAVDLGSWENRDGGGTGTQDAREERMRLLGTLEKQLGTTLATASHSNSEGMESWKDRVVALGGENVGSGQGGSQTRVHGFQAMSNLMRHGKYEGEFLNDYGNALVKYEKENTGDVKDPGPGGKRREDALPWDKLPSYAKIDQLHYGENNDAGTDPMTGFMKALAHNPDAARDFFSSTDPEDNAQYVLKDREPFNDVVPDSMGYGESASDYKGPKAIYEATGDALVAAATGVDPDDRSARPVEHTGEHRQVLDSSLKYLAERGDDFPSELRDDMAIVLTNHGDTVHHSASALADDPEDPKLLDRDQLLEVSKQISRDQNAYGMLNEGLNREIVRDIHEDNPKDPKETLQRAGATVGFLEQARYQALVTDKDDPSWDAKWIYHGFGSIANFVPGVGDIAQRGIDAAAYQWQTQEQERIDALQVQDNREVFKGREQQLQALADEWGKANPGHSNSRYTITREIGSAAYDGNDRAGGLAGEGG
;
A
#
# COMPACT_ATOMS: atom_id res chain seq x y z
N MET A 1 -12.82 -39.58 10.52
CA MET A 1 -14.28 -39.34 10.57
C MET A 1 -14.76 -39.85 11.92
N VAL A 2 -15.58 -39.08 12.63
CA VAL A 2 -16.12 -39.47 13.94
C VAL A 2 -17.11 -40.63 13.75
N THR A 3 -16.98 -41.68 14.55
CA THR A 3 -17.85 -42.85 14.52
C THR A 3 -19.10 -42.64 15.36
N PHE A 4 -20.14 -43.43 15.10
CA PHE A 4 -21.38 -43.43 15.89
C PHE A 4 -21.09 -43.63 17.38
N GLN A 5 -20.26 -44.63 17.72
CA GLN A 5 -19.91 -44.93 19.10
C GLN A 5 -19.15 -43.78 19.77
N GLU A 6 -18.17 -43.19 19.08
CA GLU A 6 -17.41 -42.05 19.63
C GLU A 6 -18.30 -40.87 19.99
N LEU A 7 -19.25 -40.49 19.13
CA LEU A 7 -20.17 -39.38 19.40
C LEU A 7 -21.20 -39.73 20.48
N ASN A 8 -21.77 -40.94 20.44
CA ASN A 8 -22.74 -41.41 21.43
C ASN A 8 -22.14 -41.46 22.84
N ASP A 9 -20.91 -41.96 22.96
CA ASP A 9 -20.23 -42.16 24.24
C ASP A 9 -19.43 -40.92 24.69
N LEU A 10 -19.39 -39.86 23.87
CA LEU A 10 -18.62 -38.64 24.11
C LEU A 10 -18.93 -38.01 25.47
N ARG A 11 -17.90 -37.78 26.28
CA ARG A 11 -18.01 -37.14 27.61
C ARG A 11 -17.42 -35.74 27.58
N LEU A 12 -18.26 -34.73 27.69
CA LEU A 12 -17.88 -33.32 27.50
C LEU A 12 -17.46 -32.59 28.79
N GLY A 13 -17.51 -33.24 29.96
CA GLY A 13 -17.24 -32.58 31.25
C GLY A 13 -15.83 -31.98 31.37
N LYS A 14 -14.80 -32.64 30.79
CA LYS A 14 -13.44 -32.08 30.78
C LYS A 14 -13.32 -30.85 29.87
N LEU A 15 -14.00 -30.87 28.72
CA LEU A 15 -14.03 -29.73 27.81
C LEU A 15 -14.77 -28.54 28.46
N GLN A 16 -15.88 -28.79 29.15
CA GLN A 16 -16.58 -27.77 29.92
C GLN A 16 -15.69 -27.14 31.00
N ALA A 17 -14.93 -27.95 31.73
CA ALA A 17 -13.98 -27.46 32.73
C ALA A 17 -12.89 -26.60 32.07
N ALA A 18 -12.32 -27.05 30.94
CA ALA A 18 -11.33 -26.29 30.19
C ALA A 18 -11.88 -24.94 29.70
N VAL A 19 -13.14 -24.87 29.27
CA VAL A 19 -13.81 -23.61 28.90
C VAL A 19 -13.85 -22.65 30.11
N ALA A 20 -14.27 -23.14 31.28
CA ALA A 20 -14.29 -22.32 32.49
C ALA A 20 -12.89 -21.85 32.93
N ASP A 21 -11.89 -22.72 32.83
CA ASP A 21 -10.50 -22.40 33.18
C ASP A 21 -9.90 -21.34 32.25
N TRP A 22 -10.16 -21.44 30.94
CA TRP A 22 -9.70 -20.45 29.95
C TRP A 22 -10.42 -19.11 30.10
N GLN A 23 -11.71 -19.09 30.44
CA GLN A 23 -12.40 -17.84 30.79
C GLN A 23 -11.73 -17.17 31.99
N ALA A 24 -11.42 -17.93 33.05
CA ALA A 24 -10.72 -17.40 34.21
C ALA A 24 -9.29 -16.93 33.89
N MET A 25 -8.64 -17.52 32.89
CA MET A 25 -7.33 -17.07 32.39
C MET A 25 -7.45 -15.73 31.66
N VAL A 26 -8.42 -15.60 30.75
CA VAL A 26 -8.71 -14.33 30.06
C VAL A 26 -8.95 -13.21 31.06
N ASP A 27 -9.78 -13.44 32.07
CA ASP A 27 -10.09 -12.44 33.11
C ASP A 27 -8.84 -11.99 33.90
N LYS A 28 -7.83 -12.85 34.04
CA LYS A 28 -6.57 -12.51 34.70
C LYS A 28 -5.62 -11.77 33.78
N LEU A 29 -5.48 -12.22 32.52
CA LEU A 29 -4.59 -11.59 31.55
C LEU A 29 -5.06 -10.17 31.20
N VAL A 30 -6.37 -9.95 31.05
CA VAL A 30 -6.94 -8.62 30.82
C VAL A 30 -6.55 -7.65 31.95
N LYS A 31 -6.53 -8.10 33.22
CA LYS A 31 -6.10 -7.25 34.34
C LYS A 31 -4.62 -6.88 34.27
N VAL A 32 -3.77 -7.75 33.75
CA VAL A 32 -2.33 -7.47 33.60
C VAL A 32 -2.08 -6.55 32.40
N ALA A 33 -2.79 -6.77 31.30
CA ALA A 33 -2.68 -5.99 30.07
C ALA A 33 -3.26 -4.58 30.23
N ASP A 34 -4.54 -4.49 30.60
CA ASP A 34 -5.31 -3.24 30.60
C ASP A 34 -5.40 -2.58 31.99
N GLY A 35 -5.18 -3.36 33.05
CA GLY A 35 -5.32 -2.89 34.42
C GLY A 35 -6.74 -2.93 34.97
N GLY A 36 -6.92 -2.31 36.13
CA GLY A 36 -8.19 -2.17 36.83
C GLY A 36 -7.99 -1.53 38.21
N ASN A 37 -8.97 -0.72 38.66
CA ASN A 37 -8.97 -0.11 40.00
C ASN A 37 -7.71 0.72 40.37
N GLY A 38 -6.98 1.27 39.39
CA GLY A 38 -5.79 2.09 39.60
C GLY A 38 -4.47 1.32 39.81
N GLU A 39 -4.44 0.02 39.53
CA GLU A 39 -3.23 -0.80 39.54
C GLU A 39 -2.40 -0.63 38.26
N VAL A 40 -1.07 -0.76 38.35
CA VAL A 40 -0.13 -0.65 37.22
C VAL A 40 -0.35 -1.81 36.24
N SER A 41 -0.58 -1.49 34.97
CA SER A 41 -0.72 -2.45 33.86
C SER A 41 0.35 -2.30 32.78
N ALA A 42 0.38 -3.26 31.85
CA ALA A 42 1.23 -3.18 30.65
C ALA A 42 0.88 -1.94 29.80
N ALA A 43 -0.41 -1.68 29.58
CA ALA A 43 -0.89 -0.50 28.87
C ALA A 43 -0.47 0.81 29.55
N ASP A 44 -0.54 0.88 30.89
CA ASP A 44 -0.07 2.04 31.66
C ASP A 44 1.43 2.29 31.47
N LEU A 45 2.23 1.23 31.49
CA LEU A 45 3.68 1.33 31.28
C LEU A 45 4.02 1.77 29.85
N GLY A 46 3.34 1.20 28.84
CA GLY A 46 3.50 1.58 27.44
C GLY A 46 3.12 3.05 27.20
N SER A 47 1.99 3.51 27.75
CA SER A 47 1.57 4.91 27.65
C SER A 47 2.60 5.86 28.30
N LYS A 48 3.09 5.53 29.49
CA LYS A 48 4.11 6.33 30.18
C LYS A 48 5.44 6.35 29.43
N ALA A 49 5.85 5.24 28.81
CA ALA A 49 7.07 5.18 28.02
C ALA A 49 6.97 6.08 26.78
N LYS A 50 5.84 6.04 26.06
CA LYS A 50 5.57 6.92 24.92
C LYS A 50 5.54 8.40 25.32
N ALA A 51 4.90 8.73 26.44
CA ALA A 51 4.76 10.10 26.92
C ALA A 51 6.01 10.66 27.62
N ALA A 52 7.01 9.83 27.93
CA ALA A 52 8.19 10.27 28.64
C ALA A 52 9.05 11.22 27.78
N ASP A 53 9.38 12.39 28.31
CA ASP A 53 10.38 13.31 27.71
C ASP A 53 11.81 12.86 28.05
N TRP A 54 12.12 11.63 27.64
CA TRP A 54 13.43 11.01 27.78
C TRP A 54 14.06 10.83 26.39
N LYS A 55 15.29 11.32 26.21
CA LYS A 55 16.01 11.37 24.93
C LYS A 55 17.40 10.71 25.02
N GLY A 56 17.95 10.33 23.87
CA GLY A 56 19.25 9.66 23.70
C GLY A 56 19.11 8.17 23.35
N GLN A 57 20.19 7.53 22.90
CA GLN A 57 20.18 6.15 22.38
C GLN A 57 19.54 5.13 23.33
N ASN A 58 19.80 5.25 24.64
CA ASN A 58 19.19 4.37 25.63
C ASN A 58 17.68 4.57 25.76
N ALA A 59 17.20 5.80 25.53
CA ALA A 59 15.77 6.11 25.55
C ALA A 59 15.06 5.44 24.37
N THR A 60 15.64 5.46 23.16
CA THR A 60 15.10 4.77 21.98
C THR A 60 14.90 3.29 22.27
N VAL A 61 15.98 2.59 22.63
CA VAL A 61 15.93 1.13 22.91
C VAL A 61 14.95 0.79 24.03
N THR A 62 14.95 1.56 25.12
CA THR A 62 14.11 1.23 26.27
C THR A 62 12.64 1.54 26.03
N LYS A 63 12.31 2.65 25.37
CA LYS A 63 10.93 3.01 25.04
C LYS A 63 10.31 1.98 24.11
N ASP A 64 11.06 1.55 23.09
CA ASP A 64 10.63 0.52 22.16
C ASP A 64 10.45 -0.80 22.89
N PHE A 65 11.44 -1.23 23.69
CA PHE A 65 11.35 -2.45 24.49
C PHE A 65 10.10 -2.46 25.38
N VAL A 66 9.81 -1.38 26.11
CA VAL A 66 8.62 -1.29 26.98
C VAL A 66 7.33 -1.30 26.15
N THR A 67 7.31 -0.60 25.02
CA THR A 67 6.13 -0.54 24.14
C THR A 67 5.84 -1.89 23.49
N VAL A 68 6.87 -2.59 23.00
CA VAL A 68 6.78 -3.94 22.47
C VAL A 68 6.33 -4.91 23.56
N THR A 69 6.96 -4.87 24.74
CA THR A 69 6.56 -5.71 25.86
C THR A 69 5.10 -5.47 26.25
N ALA A 70 4.63 -4.22 26.24
CA ALA A 70 3.24 -3.91 26.52
C ALA A 70 2.28 -4.49 25.48
N ARG A 71 2.67 -4.50 24.19
CA ARG A 71 1.92 -5.11 23.10
C ARG A 71 1.82 -6.63 23.23
N GLU A 72 2.89 -7.31 23.64
CA GLU A 72 2.88 -8.77 23.88
C GLU A 72 1.81 -9.18 24.92
N PHE A 73 1.50 -8.31 25.89
CA PHE A 73 0.40 -8.55 26.84
C PHE A 73 -0.99 -8.43 26.21
N ASP A 74 -1.16 -7.61 25.18
CA ASP A 74 -2.40 -7.56 24.41
C ASP A 74 -2.53 -8.78 23.49
N ASP A 75 -1.43 -9.18 22.84
CA ASP A 75 -1.37 -10.36 21.98
C ASP A 75 -1.71 -11.64 22.76
N VAL A 76 -1.17 -11.83 23.99
CA VAL A 76 -1.53 -12.98 24.83
C VAL A 76 -3.01 -12.96 25.26
N VAL A 77 -3.60 -11.78 25.49
CA VAL A 77 -5.04 -11.64 25.76
C VAL A 77 -5.86 -12.06 24.55
N THR A 78 -5.45 -11.63 23.35
CA THR A 78 -6.07 -12.00 22.08
C THR A 78 -6.05 -13.51 21.86
N VAL A 79 -4.89 -14.15 22.04
CA VAL A 79 -4.76 -15.62 21.94
C VAL A 79 -5.63 -16.32 22.99
N ALA A 80 -5.61 -15.89 24.25
CA ALA A 80 -6.40 -16.51 25.31
C ALA A 80 -7.92 -16.41 25.04
N ARG A 81 -8.40 -15.25 24.55
CA ARG A 81 -9.80 -15.06 24.13
C ARG A 81 -10.15 -15.99 22.98
N SER A 82 -9.27 -16.11 22.00
CA SER A 82 -9.46 -17.00 20.86
C SER A 82 -9.56 -18.47 21.30
N VAL A 83 -8.63 -18.95 22.12
CA VAL A 83 -8.66 -20.32 22.66
C VAL A 83 -9.97 -20.59 23.43
N HIS A 84 -10.40 -19.65 24.27
CA HIS A 84 -11.68 -19.76 24.96
C HIS A 84 -12.86 -19.85 23.98
N THR A 85 -12.91 -18.98 22.96
CA THR A 85 -13.93 -18.99 21.90
C THR A 85 -13.99 -20.33 21.17
N ILE A 86 -12.83 -20.88 20.81
CA ILE A 86 -12.75 -22.17 20.11
C ILE A 86 -13.23 -23.32 21.01
N LEU A 87 -12.78 -23.40 22.26
CA LEU A 87 -13.19 -24.46 23.19
C LEU A 87 -14.68 -24.37 23.51
N SER A 88 -15.20 -23.16 23.72
CA SER A 88 -16.61 -22.91 24.03
C SER A 88 -17.52 -23.26 22.85
N GLY A 89 -17.12 -22.87 21.65
CA GLY A 89 -17.82 -23.23 20.41
C GLY A 89 -17.82 -24.73 20.16
N ALA A 90 -16.67 -25.39 20.32
CA ALA A 90 -16.55 -26.84 20.20
C ALA A 90 -17.44 -27.56 21.21
N TYR A 91 -17.44 -27.11 22.47
CA TYR A 91 -18.31 -27.67 23.52
C TYR A 91 -19.78 -27.56 23.14
N SER A 92 -20.23 -26.37 22.73
CA SER A 92 -21.62 -26.12 22.36
C SER A 92 -22.05 -26.97 21.17
N LYS A 93 -21.26 -27.01 20.10
CA LYS A 93 -21.57 -27.78 18.89
C LYS A 93 -21.52 -29.29 19.12
N LEU A 94 -20.51 -29.81 19.80
CA LEU A 94 -20.44 -31.25 20.10
C LEU A 94 -21.58 -31.71 21.03
N THR A 95 -21.99 -30.85 21.98
CA THR A 95 -23.19 -31.10 22.81
C THR A 95 -24.42 -31.24 21.92
N LYS A 96 -24.58 -30.31 20.96
CA LYS A 96 -25.69 -30.33 20.02
C LYS A 96 -25.66 -31.57 19.12
N HIS A 97 -24.53 -31.89 18.49
CA HIS A 97 -24.41 -33.07 17.62
C HIS A 97 -24.71 -34.38 18.36
N LYS A 98 -24.29 -34.48 19.63
CA LYS A 98 -24.62 -35.61 20.48
C LYS A 98 -26.13 -35.71 20.75
N SER A 99 -26.79 -34.59 21.02
CA SER A 99 -28.24 -34.52 21.18
C SER A 99 -28.97 -34.89 19.89
N ASP A 100 -28.55 -34.33 18.76
CA ASP A 100 -29.12 -34.58 17.44
C ASP A 100 -29.01 -36.06 17.07
N LEU A 101 -27.87 -36.70 17.39
CA LEU A 101 -27.68 -38.15 17.21
C LEU A 101 -28.67 -38.96 18.05
N ALA A 102 -28.79 -38.64 19.34
CA ALA A 102 -29.72 -39.33 20.24
C ALA A 102 -31.18 -39.19 19.78
N ASP A 103 -31.56 -38.00 19.32
CA ASP A 103 -32.88 -37.72 18.80
C ASP A 103 -33.15 -38.45 17.47
N ALA A 104 -32.17 -38.52 16.57
CA ALA A 104 -32.25 -39.27 15.33
C ALA A 104 -32.45 -40.78 15.59
N VAL A 105 -31.68 -41.35 16.53
CA VAL A 105 -31.86 -42.75 16.99
C VAL A 105 -33.23 -42.95 17.61
N GLY A 106 -33.71 -42.02 18.43
CA GLY A 106 -35.04 -42.07 19.04
C GLY A 106 -36.17 -41.99 18.00
N ARG A 107 -36.01 -41.20 16.93
CA ARG A 107 -36.94 -41.15 15.79
C ARG A 107 -36.91 -42.44 14.97
N ALA A 108 -35.71 -42.99 14.70
CA ALA A 108 -35.52 -44.24 13.98
C ALA A 108 -36.22 -45.41 14.69
N ALA A 109 -36.06 -45.50 16.02
CA ALA A 109 -36.69 -46.55 16.83
C ALA A 109 -38.23 -46.55 16.71
N LYS A 110 -38.86 -45.37 16.62
CA LYS A 110 -40.33 -45.25 16.41
C LYS A 110 -40.80 -45.79 15.06
N LYS A 111 -39.88 -45.98 14.10
CA LYS A 111 -40.14 -46.55 12.76
C LYS A 111 -39.68 -48.00 12.64
N ASN A 112 -39.42 -48.69 13.75
CA ASN A 112 -38.84 -50.04 13.75
C ASN A 112 -37.47 -50.09 13.05
N ILE A 113 -36.69 -49.01 13.11
CA ILE A 113 -35.31 -48.95 12.60
C ILE A 113 -34.36 -48.90 13.80
N TYR A 114 -33.38 -49.80 13.80
CA TYR A 114 -32.33 -49.88 14.82
C TYR A 114 -30.99 -49.47 14.25
N VAL A 115 -30.21 -48.76 15.07
CA VAL A 115 -28.82 -48.39 14.77
C VAL A 115 -27.94 -49.14 15.75
N ASN A 116 -27.03 -49.97 15.24
CA ASN A 116 -26.12 -50.70 16.11
C ASN A 116 -24.96 -49.83 16.61
N ASP A 117 -24.14 -50.41 17.48
CA ASP A 117 -22.91 -49.82 18.02
C ASP A 117 -21.92 -49.33 16.95
N LYS A 118 -21.91 -49.98 15.79
CA LYS A 118 -21.09 -49.60 14.62
C LYS A 118 -21.73 -48.54 13.72
N GLY A 119 -22.90 -48.03 14.06
CA GLY A 119 -23.64 -47.06 13.24
C GLY A 119 -24.37 -47.66 12.03
N MET A 120 -24.46 -48.99 11.93
CA MET A 120 -25.19 -49.67 10.87
C MET A 120 -26.70 -49.59 11.15
N VAL A 121 -27.44 -49.10 10.16
CA VAL A 121 -28.89 -48.89 10.24
C VAL A 121 -29.60 -50.11 9.64
N ILE A 122 -30.44 -50.77 10.43
CA ILE A 122 -31.17 -51.99 10.03
C ILE A 122 -32.65 -51.91 10.44
N GLY A 123 -33.51 -52.57 9.67
CA GLY A 123 -34.89 -52.80 10.08
C GLY A 123 -34.94 -53.79 11.25
N ALA A 124 -35.67 -53.44 12.31
CA ALA A 124 -35.83 -54.22 13.52
C ALA A 124 -37.32 -54.37 13.85
N VAL A 125 -37.94 -55.40 13.28
CA VAL A 125 -39.31 -55.82 13.65
C VAL A 125 -39.25 -56.98 14.65
N PRO A 126 -40.17 -57.05 15.63
CA PRO A 126 -40.27 -58.19 16.54
C PRO A 126 -40.50 -59.50 15.78
N SER A 127 -39.99 -60.61 16.33
CA SER A 127 -40.25 -61.94 15.76
C SER A 127 -41.76 -62.24 15.74
N PRO A 128 -42.26 -63.11 14.84
CA PRO A 128 -43.68 -63.46 14.80
C PRO A 128 -44.22 -63.99 16.15
N GLN A 129 -43.37 -64.63 16.95
CA GLN A 129 -43.69 -65.13 18.29
C GLN A 129 -43.84 -63.99 19.31
N ALA A 130 -43.07 -62.90 19.17
CA ALA A 130 -43.15 -61.72 20.02
C ALA A 130 -44.24 -60.73 19.57
N ALA A 131 -44.54 -60.68 18.26
CA ALA A 131 -45.56 -59.80 17.68
C ALA A 131 -47.01 -60.32 17.86
N GLY A 132 -47.19 -61.62 18.06
CA GLY A 132 -48.52 -62.24 18.20
C GLY A 132 -49.39 -61.99 16.95
N ASN A 133 -50.59 -61.42 17.14
CA ASN A 133 -51.51 -61.06 16.05
C ASN A 133 -51.33 -59.61 15.54
N ALA A 134 -50.39 -58.84 16.08
CA ALA A 134 -50.19 -57.45 15.68
C ALA A 134 -49.52 -57.38 14.31
N LYS A 135 -50.12 -56.64 13.36
CA LYS A 135 -49.52 -56.37 12.06
C LYS A 135 -48.52 -55.22 12.20
N ILE A 136 -47.23 -55.56 12.31
CA ILE A 136 -46.14 -54.58 12.34
C ILE A 136 -45.57 -54.47 10.95
N GLU A 137 -45.68 -53.29 10.33
CA GLU A 137 -45.09 -53.04 9.03
C GLU A 137 -43.57 -52.81 9.20
N PRO A 138 -42.72 -53.56 8.45
CA PRO A 138 -41.29 -53.32 8.47
C PRO A 138 -40.97 -51.97 7.81
N PRO A 139 -39.90 -51.29 8.25
CA PRO A 139 -39.48 -50.05 7.60
C PRO A 139 -39.12 -50.32 6.14
N THR A 140 -39.44 -49.37 5.28
CA THR A 140 -39.04 -49.41 3.88
C THR A 140 -37.54 -49.14 3.75
N GLN A 141 -36.93 -49.59 2.64
CA GLN A 141 -35.51 -49.30 2.38
C GLN A 141 -35.25 -47.79 2.32
N ALA A 142 -36.18 -47.00 1.76
CA ALA A 142 -36.06 -45.55 1.71
C ALA A 142 -36.02 -44.90 3.11
N GLU A 143 -36.75 -45.45 4.09
CA GLU A 143 -36.69 -44.96 5.48
C GLU A 143 -35.38 -45.32 6.17
N ILE A 144 -34.86 -46.54 5.92
CA ILE A 144 -33.54 -46.98 6.39
C ILE A 144 -32.45 -46.07 5.82
N ASP A 145 -32.46 -45.83 4.51
CA ASP A 145 -31.48 -44.99 3.81
C ASP A 145 -31.55 -43.52 4.29
N ALA A 146 -32.75 -43.01 4.56
CA ALA A 146 -32.94 -41.67 5.11
C ALA A 146 -32.33 -41.53 6.51
N VAL A 147 -32.54 -42.51 7.40
CA VAL A 147 -31.92 -42.53 8.74
C VAL A 147 -30.40 -42.66 8.63
N ALA A 148 -29.90 -43.53 7.75
CA ALA A 148 -28.47 -43.68 7.50
C ALA A 148 -27.83 -42.37 7.02
N LYS A 149 -28.49 -41.65 6.10
CA LYS A 149 -28.06 -40.34 5.63
C LYS A 149 -28.07 -39.29 6.74
N GLU A 150 -29.11 -39.25 7.56
CA GLU A 150 -29.23 -38.33 8.70
C GLU A 150 -28.08 -38.54 9.71
N ILE A 151 -27.84 -39.79 10.12
CA ILE A 151 -26.75 -40.14 11.04
C ILE A 151 -25.40 -39.78 10.42
N SER A 152 -25.16 -40.13 9.15
CA SER A 152 -23.92 -39.78 8.45
C SER A 152 -23.69 -38.27 8.39
N THR A 153 -24.75 -37.49 8.21
CA THR A 153 -24.68 -36.01 8.21
C THR A 153 -24.27 -35.47 9.57
N ILE A 154 -24.87 -35.99 10.65
CA ILE A 154 -24.54 -35.59 12.03
C ILE A 154 -23.09 -35.96 12.38
N LEU A 155 -22.65 -37.17 12.03
CA LEU A 155 -21.28 -37.63 12.28
C LEU A 155 -20.24 -36.81 11.49
N THR A 156 -20.58 -36.42 10.26
CA THR A 156 -19.74 -35.54 9.43
C THR A 156 -19.62 -34.17 10.09
N ALA A 157 -20.73 -33.55 10.49
CA ALA A 157 -20.73 -32.24 11.16
C ALA A 157 -19.98 -32.26 12.52
N ALA A 158 -20.07 -33.37 13.26
CA ALA A 158 -19.29 -33.57 14.48
C ALA A 158 -17.79 -33.68 14.20
N GLY A 159 -17.40 -34.42 13.16
CA GLY A 159 -16.01 -34.50 12.72
C GLY A 159 -15.44 -33.18 12.22
N GLU A 160 -16.24 -32.37 11.52
CA GLU A 160 -15.85 -31.01 11.11
C GLU A 160 -15.64 -30.10 12.33
N THR A 161 -16.51 -30.20 13.34
CA THR A 161 -16.36 -29.44 14.59
C THR A 161 -15.06 -29.81 15.31
N ASP A 162 -14.77 -31.10 15.44
CA ASP A 162 -13.53 -31.59 16.06
C ASP A 162 -12.28 -31.12 15.29
N SER A 163 -12.26 -31.31 13.96
CA SER A 163 -11.16 -30.89 13.11
C SER A 163 -10.94 -29.37 13.12
N THR A 164 -12.02 -28.59 13.14
CA THR A 164 -11.97 -27.12 13.25
C THR A 164 -11.32 -26.72 14.56
N ALA A 165 -11.78 -27.28 15.68
CA ALA A 165 -11.22 -26.97 17.00
C ALA A 165 -9.73 -27.32 17.07
N ALA A 166 -9.36 -28.52 16.59
CA ALA A 166 -7.97 -28.96 16.57
C ALA A 166 -7.09 -28.06 15.69
N THR A 167 -7.58 -27.64 14.52
CA THR A 167 -6.84 -26.78 13.60
C THR A 167 -6.67 -25.38 14.16
N ALA A 168 -7.73 -24.79 14.70
CA ALA A 168 -7.69 -23.48 15.31
C ALA A 168 -6.80 -23.44 16.57
N LEU A 169 -6.81 -24.49 17.40
CA LEU A 169 -5.90 -24.57 18.55
C LEU A 169 -4.44 -24.76 18.14
N ARG A 170 -4.17 -25.52 17.07
CA ARG A 170 -2.81 -25.66 16.52
C ARG A 170 -2.29 -24.37 15.91
N PHE A 171 -3.18 -23.56 15.32
CA PHE A 171 -2.81 -22.23 14.83
C PHE A 171 -2.16 -21.41 15.94
N HIS A 172 -2.74 -21.38 17.15
CA HIS A 172 -2.20 -20.68 18.32
C HIS A 172 -1.00 -21.34 19.01
N ALA A 173 -0.64 -22.56 18.59
CA ALA A 173 0.43 -23.34 19.21
C ALA A 173 1.62 -23.53 18.27
N LYS A 174 1.64 -22.85 17.12
CA LYS A 174 2.68 -22.98 16.10
C LYS A 174 3.97 -22.27 16.50
N ASP A 175 3.87 -21.18 17.25
CA ASP A 175 5.00 -20.39 17.70
C ASP A 175 5.38 -20.74 19.14
N LYS A 176 6.67 -20.94 19.38
CA LYS A 176 7.21 -21.27 20.71
C LYS A 176 7.51 -20.03 21.55
N HIS A 177 7.70 -18.89 20.90
CA HIS A 177 8.33 -17.70 21.45
C HIS A 177 7.45 -16.44 21.37
N GLY A 178 6.44 -16.41 20.50
CA GLY A 178 5.50 -15.29 20.37
C GLY A 178 4.02 -15.67 20.55
N PHE A 179 3.19 -14.68 20.85
CA PHE A 179 1.73 -14.78 20.75
C PHE A 179 1.27 -14.11 19.46
N GLU A 180 0.25 -14.67 18.80
CA GLU A 180 -0.28 -14.00 17.62
C GLU A 180 -1.08 -12.76 18.01
N SER A 181 -0.88 -11.68 17.24
CA SER A 181 -1.67 -10.45 17.35
C SER A 181 -3.12 -10.60 16.88
N ASN A 182 -3.50 -11.80 16.41
CA ASN A 182 -4.79 -12.07 15.80
C ASN A 182 -5.38 -13.41 16.24
N GLY A 183 -6.71 -13.47 16.35
CA GLY A 183 -7.42 -14.66 16.82
C GLY A 183 -8.85 -14.78 16.28
N PHE A 184 -9.51 -15.87 16.66
CA PHE A 184 -10.86 -16.18 16.23
C PHE A 184 -11.91 -15.53 17.13
N ASN A 185 -12.77 -14.71 16.53
CA ASN A 185 -13.87 -14.05 17.24
C ASN A 185 -15.12 -14.93 17.43
N SER A 186 -15.26 -15.97 16.60
CA SER A 186 -16.31 -16.97 16.74
C SER A 186 -15.85 -18.32 16.20
N PHE A 187 -16.47 -19.39 16.68
CA PHE A 187 -16.20 -20.72 16.13
C PHE A 187 -16.68 -20.88 14.69
N ASP A 188 -17.81 -20.27 14.33
CA ASP A 188 -18.37 -20.37 12.97
C ASP A 188 -17.48 -19.65 11.94
N SER A 189 -16.98 -18.46 12.30
CA SER A 189 -15.99 -17.76 11.46
C SER A 189 -14.69 -18.54 11.35
N ALA A 190 -14.22 -19.16 12.44
CA ALA A 190 -13.05 -20.04 12.41
C ALA A 190 -13.24 -21.22 11.46
N GLN A 191 -14.38 -21.91 11.57
CA GLN A 191 -14.73 -23.03 10.69
C GLN A 191 -14.74 -22.59 9.22
N LYS A 192 -15.39 -21.46 8.92
CA LYS A 192 -15.48 -20.94 7.55
C LYS A 192 -14.12 -20.54 6.98
N SER A 193 -13.34 -19.79 7.75
CA SER A 193 -11.99 -19.33 7.39
C SER A 193 -11.06 -20.52 7.11
N ILE A 194 -11.09 -21.55 7.97
CA ILE A 194 -10.33 -22.78 7.76
C ILE A 194 -10.76 -23.50 6.48
N GLN A 195 -12.05 -23.77 6.30
CA GLN A 195 -12.57 -24.48 5.12
C GLN A 195 -12.25 -23.75 3.81
N ASP A 196 -12.45 -22.43 3.78
CA ASP A 196 -12.18 -21.62 2.59
C ASP A 196 -10.69 -21.52 2.30
N SER A 197 -9.84 -21.40 3.34
CA SER A 197 -8.39 -21.40 3.17
C SER A 197 -7.91 -22.74 2.62
N ASP A 198 -8.45 -23.87 3.10
CA ASP A 198 -8.08 -25.21 2.63
C ASP A 198 -8.47 -25.40 1.15
N GLU A 199 -9.66 -24.93 0.76
CA GLU A 199 -10.10 -24.96 -0.64
C GLU A 199 -9.21 -24.08 -1.52
N LEU A 200 -8.89 -22.86 -1.08
CA LEU A 200 -8.02 -21.95 -1.80
C LEU A 200 -6.62 -22.54 -1.98
N ILE A 201 -6.02 -23.06 -0.90
CA ILE A 201 -4.70 -23.70 -0.93
C ILE A 201 -4.71 -24.90 -1.89
N ALA A 202 -5.78 -25.71 -1.87
CA ALA A 202 -5.93 -26.83 -2.79
C ALA A 202 -6.03 -26.38 -4.26
N LEU A 203 -6.70 -25.25 -4.54
CA LEU A 203 -6.72 -24.65 -5.87
C LEU A 203 -5.34 -24.09 -6.26
N GLY A 204 -4.66 -23.37 -5.37
CA GLY A 204 -3.34 -22.77 -5.62
C GLY A 204 -2.22 -23.80 -5.81
N LYS A 205 -2.39 -25.02 -5.29
CA LYS A 205 -1.48 -26.15 -5.51
C LYS A 205 -1.65 -26.85 -6.87
N LYS A 206 -2.70 -26.54 -7.65
CA LYS A 206 -2.86 -27.05 -9.01
C LYS A 206 -1.98 -26.28 -9.98
N ASP A 207 -1.54 -26.94 -11.06
CA ASP A 207 -0.82 -26.27 -12.15
C ASP A 207 -1.59 -25.02 -12.63
N PRO A 208 -1.02 -23.80 -12.46
CA PRO A 208 -1.71 -22.55 -12.76
C PRO A 208 -2.10 -22.42 -14.25
N SER A 209 -1.34 -23.04 -15.16
CA SER A 209 -1.66 -23.08 -16.60
C SER A 209 -2.94 -23.87 -16.90
N GLN A 210 -3.29 -24.82 -16.02
CA GLN A 210 -4.47 -25.68 -16.14
C GLN A 210 -5.71 -25.09 -15.43
N ILE A 211 -5.57 -24.00 -14.68
CA ILE A 211 -6.69 -23.38 -13.94
C ILE A 211 -7.73 -22.78 -14.91
N THR A 212 -8.98 -23.25 -14.83
CA THR A 212 -10.10 -22.70 -15.61
C THR A 212 -10.56 -21.33 -15.11
N ASN A 213 -11.33 -20.60 -15.93
CA ASN A 213 -11.88 -19.31 -15.50
C ASN A 213 -12.82 -19.49 -14.30
N GLU A 214 -13.59 -20.58 -14.23
CA GLU A 214 -14.45 -20.90 -13.08
C GLU A 214 -13.62 -21.17 -11.82
N GLN A 215 -12.50 -21.87 -11.95
CA GLN A 215 -11.60 -22.15 -10.84
C GLN A 215 -10.89 -20.88 -10.36
N LEU A 216 -10.42 -20.02 -11.27
CA LEU A 216 -9.82 -18.73 -10.92
C LEU A 216 -10.86 -17.78 -10.30
N ALA A 217 -12.11 -17.77 -10.81
CA ALA A 217 -13.20 -17.03 -10.21
C ALA A 217 -13.51 -17.53 -8.79
N ARG A 218 -13.50 -18.85 -8.57
CA ARG A 218 -13.63 -19.44 -7.23
C ARG A 218 -12.48 -19.05 -6.31
N PHE A 219 -11.24 -19.10 -6.80
CA PHE A 219 -10.04 -18.69 -6.07
C PHE A 219 -10.17 -17.23 -5.59
N ASN A 220 -10.54 -16.32 -6.49
CA ASN A 220 -10.77 -14.91 -6.18
C ASN A 220 -11.95 -14.70 -5.22
N ALA A 221 -13.03 -15.46 -5.37
CA ALA A 221 -14.21 -15.35 -4.51
C ALA A 221 -13.92 -15.78 -3.06
N LEU A 222 -13.02 -16.76 -2.85
CA LEU A 222 -12.60 -17.19 -1.52
C LEU A 222 -11.85 -16.06 -0.80
N MET A 223 -10.85 -15.43 -1.43
CA MET A 223 -10.14 -14.29 -0.82
C MET A 223 -11.06 -13.10 -0.56
N LYS A 224 -11.93 -12.78 -1.53
CA LYS A 224 -12.88 -11.67 -1.40
C LYS A 224 -13.87 -11.85 -0.24
N ALA A 225 -14.15 -13.09 0.17
CA ALA A 225 -15.03 -13.38 1.30
C ALA A 225 -14.35 -13.14 2.66
N HIS A 226 -13.02 -12.97 2.69
CA HIS A 226 -12.20 -12.81 3.89
C HIS A 226 -11.33 -11.55 3.84
N PRO A 227 -11.92 -10.35 3.62
CA PRO A 227 -11.14 -9.12 3.55
C PRO A 227 -10.52 -8.82 4.92
N ASN A 228 -9.20 -8.61 4.95
CA ASN A 228 -8.45 -8.30 6.17
C ASN A 228 -8.68 -9.35 7.29
N ASP A 229 -8.91 -10.62 6.95
CA ASP A 229 -8.90 -11.73 7.93
C ASP A 229 -7.45 -12.22 8.09
N PRO A 230 -6.77 -11.85 9.18
CA PRO A 230 -5.36 -12.22 9.41
C PRO A 230 -5.16 -13.72 9.55
N VAL A 231 -6.15 -14.46 10.06
CA VAL A 231 -6.03 -15.90 10.21
C VAL A 231 -6.15 -16.59 8.86
N PHE A 232 -7.13 -16.17 8.04
CA PHE A 232 -7.25 -16.64 6.65
C PHE A 232 -5.98 -16.33 5.86
N ALA A 233 -5.52 -15.07 5.93
CA ALA A 233 -4.37 -14.56 5.19
C ALA A 233 -3.08 -15.33 5.51
N GLU A 234 -2.75 -15.49 6.79
CA GLU A 234 -1.57 -16.25 7.20
C GLU A 234 -1.67 -17.73 6.80
N ARG A 235 -2.84 -18.36 6.98
CA ARG A 235 -3.04 -19.75 6.56
C ARG A 235 -2.82 -19.93 5.06
N VAL A 236 -3.30 -19.00 4.24
CA VAL A 236 -3.12 -19.02 2.79
C VAL A 236 -1.64 -18.82 2.43
N ALA A 237 -0.98 -17.80 3.00
CA ALA A 237 0.43 -17.50 2.73
C ALA A 237 1.34 -18.69 3.09
N LEU A 238 1.20 -19.26 4.29
CA LEU A 238 1.99 -20.42 4.73
C LEU A 238 1.57 -21.72 4.04
N GLY A 239 0.27 -21.88 3.73
CA GLY A 239 -0.27 -23.09 3.13
C GLY A 239 0.14 -23.28 1.66
N LEU A 240 0.30 -22.19 0.93
CA LEU A 240 0.94 -22.16 -0.38
C LEU A 240 2.46 -22.19 -0.22
N GLY A 241 3.02 -21.34 0.65
CA GLY A 241 4.44 -21.08 0.76
C GLY A 241 4.89 -19.98 -0.22
N PRO A 242 6.10 -19.43 -0.04
CA PRO A 242 6.57 -18.26 -0.79
C PRO A 242 6.81 -18.61 -2.27
N GLU A 243 7.52 -19.71 -2.58
CA GLU A 243 7.75 -20.15 -3.97
C GLU A 243 6.43 -20.37 -4.70
N ARG A 244 5.55 -21.16 -4.09
CA ARG A 244 4.31 -21.57 -4.75
C ARG A 244 3.37 -20.39 -5.01
N THR A 245 3.38 -19.39 -4.14
CA THR A 245 2.59 -18.17 -4.31
C THR A 245 3.04 -17.41 -5.56
N LEU A 246 4.36 -17.21 -5.71
CA LEU A 246 4.93 -16.51 -6.85
C LEU A 246 4.78 -17.33 -8.15
N GLU A 247 5.01 -18.64 -8.09
CA GLU A 247 4.78 -19.57 -9.22
C GLU A 247 3.32 -19.56 -9.69
N PHE A 248 2.37 -19.56 -8.75
CA PHE A 248 0.96 -19.57 -9.09
C PHE A 248 0.58 -18.28 -9.83
N PHE A 249 1.01 -17.12 -9.34
CA PHE A 249 0.77 -15.85 -10.02
C PHE A 249 1.42 -15.82 -11.41
N ALA A 250 2.72 -16.11 -11.49
CA ALA A 250 3.47 -16.10 -12.75
C ALA A 250 2.92 -17.07 -13.81
N GLY A 251 2.48 -18.27 -13.39
CA GLY A 251 1.86 -19.23 -14.32
C GLY A 251 0.41 -18.91 -14.64
N ALA A 252 -0.31 -18.16 -13.80
CA ALA A 252 -1.69 -17.78 -14.07
C ALA A 252 -1.79 -16.69 -15.15
N VAL A 253 -0.81 -15.77 -15.17
CA VAL A 253 -0.69 -14.68 -16.15
C VAL A 253 -0.06 -15.11 -17.48
N ASP A 254 0.49 -16.32 -17.58
CA ASP A 254 0.92 -16.92 -18.85
C ASP A 254 -0.32 -17.36 -19.67
N LEU A 255 -0.81 -16.42 -20.48
CA LEU A 255 -1.97 -16.61 -21.32
C LEU A 255 -1.68 -17.57 -22.46
N GLY A 256 -0.45 -17.58 -22.97
CA GLY A 256 -0.02 -18.53 -24.00
C GLY A 256 -0.15 -19.98 -23.54
N SER A 257 0.36 -20.30 -22.34
CA SER A 257 0.22 -21.63 -21.75
C SER A 257 -1.23 -21.96 -21.41
N TRP A 258 -2.00 -21.00 -20.88
CA TRP A 258 -3.42 -21.19 -20.56
C TRP A 258 -4.29 -21.47 -21.80
N GLU A 259 -4.06 -20.79 -22.92
CA GLU A 259 -4.78 -21.00 -24.19
C GLU A 259 -4.45 -22.36 -24.81
N ASN A 260 -3.23 -22.87 -24.61
CA ASN A 260 -2.74 -24.14 -25.18
C ASN A 260 -2.83 -25.33 -24.22
N ARG A 261 -3.53 -25.20 -23.09
CA ARG A 261 -3.65 -26.25 -22.06
C ARG A 261 -4.40 -27.50 -22.55
N ASP A 262 -4.28 -28.59 -21.80
CA ASP A 262 -4.98 -29.84 -22.12
C ASP A 262 -6.51 -29.67 -22.08
N GLY A 263 -7.17 -30.00 -23.19
CA GLY A 263 -8.61 -29.79 -23.36
C GLY A 263 -9.01 -28.31 -23.56
N GLY A 264 -8.04 -27.40 -23.58
CA GLY A 264 -8.18 -26.03 -24.08
C GLY A 264 -8.00 -25.98 -25.59
N GLY A 265 -8.86 -25.23 -26.27
CA GLY A 265 -8.57 -24.74 -27.62
C GLY A 265 -8.12 -23.29 -27.55
N THR A 266 -7.74 -22.69 -28.68
CA THR A 266 -7.56 -21.23 -28.78
C THR A 266 -8.80 -20.57 -28.19
N GLY A 267 -8.66 -19.91 -27.04
CA GLY A 267 -9.80 -19.33 -26.31
C GLY A 267 -10.61 -18.42 -27.23
N THR A 268 -11.93 -18.40 -27.06
CA THR A 268 -12.72 -17.34 -27.69
C THR A 268 -12.26 -15.98 -27.15
N GLN A 269 -12.45 -14.91 -27.93
CA GLN A 269 -12.14 -13.55 -27.48
C GLN A 269 -12.79 -13.27 -26.11
N ASP A 270 -14.08 -13.61 -25.95
CA ASP A 270 -14.81 -13.47 -24.68
C ASP A 270 -14.14 -14.23 -23.51
N ALA A 271 -13.62 -15.44 -23.75
CA ALA A 271 -12.96 -16.23 -22.71
C ALA A 271 -11.62 -15.63 -22.29
N ARG A 272 -10.89 -15.02 -23.24
CA ARG A 272 -9.65 -14.29 -22.99
C ARG A 272 -9.91 -12.99 -22.23
N GLU A 273 -10.92 -12.22 -22.63
CA GLU A 273 -11.35 -11.00 -21.93
C GLU A 273 -11.76 -11.29 -20.48
N GLU A 274 -12.55 -12.35 -20.26
CA GLU A 274 -12.89 -12.79 -18.90
C GLU A 274 -11.66 -13.25 -18.10
N ARG A 275 -10.71 -13.95 -18.75
CA ARG A 275 -9.45 -14.34 -18.10
C ARG A 275 -8.68 -13.12 -17.62
N MET A 276 -8.49 -12.10 -18.46
CA MET A 276 -7.79 -10.86 -18.08
C MET A 276 -8.48 -10.15 -16.91
N ARG A 277 -9.82 -10.05 -16.92
CA ARG A 277 -10.60 -9.48 -15.81
C ARG A 277 -10.40 -10.26 -14.50
N LEU A 278 -10.35 -11.58 -14.58
CA LEU A 278 -10.10 -12.44 -13.43
C LEU A 278 -8.66 -12.34 -12.93
N LEU A 279 -7.68 -12.09 -13.80
CA LEU A 279 -6.28 -11.88 -13.43
C LEU A 279 -6.06 -10.56 -12.70
N GLY A 280 -6.68 -9.46 -13.15
CA GLY A 280 -6.68 -8.21 -12.37
C GLY A 280 -7.37 -8.36 -11.01
N THR A 281 -8.41 -9.21 -10.93
CA THR A 281 -9.00 -9.56 -9.63
C THR A 281 -8.05 -10.40 -8.78
N LEU A 282 -7.31 -11.34 -9.37
CA LEU A 282 -6.31 -12.17 -8.69
C LEU A 282 -5.21 -11.29 -8.11
N GLU A 283 -4.60 -10.43 -8.93
CA GLU A 283 -3.55 -9.49 -8.54
C GLU A 283 -3.96 -8.71 -7.28
N LYS A 284 -5.14 -8.08 -7.33
CA LYS A 284 -5.69 -7.32 -6.20
C LYS A 284 -5.97 -8.18 -4.97
N GLN A 285 -6.72 -9.27 -5.12
CA GLN A 285 -7.17 -10.05 -3.97
C GLN A 285 -6.03 -10.81 -3.30
N LEU A 286 -5.11 -11.37 -4.09
CA LEU A 286 -3.92 -12.05 -3.57
C LEU A 286 -3.00 -11.02 -2.91
N GLY A 287 -2.75 -9.87 -3.56
CA GLY A 287 -1.99 -8.77 -3.00
C GLY A 287 -2.50 -8.31 -1.63
N THR A 288 -3.80 -8.00 -1.51
CA THR A 288 -4.37 -7.57 -0.22
C THR A 288 -4.36 -8.67 0.85
N THR A 289 -4.46 -9.93 0.43
CA THR A 289 -4.36 -11.08 1.35
C THR A 289 -2.93 -11.21 1.90
N LEU A 290 -1.92 -11.08 1.03
CA LEU A 290 -0.51 -11.12 1.44
C LEU A 290 -0.12 -9.90 2.27
N ALA A 291 -0.64 -8.71 1.95
CA ALA A 291 -0.49 -7.51 2.77
C ALA A 291 -0.96 -7.77 4.21
N THR A 292 -2.15 -8.35 4.36
CA THR A 292 -2.70 -8.74 5.67
C THR A 292 -1.82 -9.76 6.38
N ALA A 293 -1.33 -10.78 5.64
CA ALA A 293 -0.47 -11.83 6.20
C ALA A 293 0.88 -11.29 6.69
N SER A 294 1.45 -10.29 6.02
CA SER A 294 2.78 -9.74 6.31
C SER A 294 2.91 -9.12 7.71
N HIS A 295 1.80 -8.74 8.34
CA HIS A 295 1.75 -8.22 9.72
C HIS A 295 1.76 -9.31 10.80
N SER A 296 1.77 -10.59 10.42
CA SER A 296 1.91 -11.69 11.36
C SER A 296 3.38 -11.90 11.69
N ASN A 297 3.70 -11.85 12.98
CA ASN A 297 5.06 -12.02 13.52
C ASN A 297 5.38 -13.48 13.85
N SER A 298 4.63 -14.44 13.30
CA SER A 298 4.90 -15.86 13.56
C SER A 298 6.21 -16.28 12.91
N GLU A 299 6.95 -17.20 13.55
CA GLU A 299 8.21 -17.73 12.98
C GLU A 299 8.07 -18.19 11.51
N GLY A 300 6.90 -18.76 11.17
CA GLY A 300 6.58 -19.18 9.81
C GLY A 300 6.44 -18.02 8.83
N MET A 301 5.81 -16.91 9.25
CA MET A 301 5.64 -15.73 8.41
C MET A 301 6.92 -14.91 8.28
N GLU A 302 7.74 -14.83 9.33
CA GLU A 302 9.10 -14.27 9.22
C GLU A 302 9.94 -15.04 8.19
N SER A 303 9.94 -16.37 8.29
CA SER A 303 10.61 -17.24 7.31
C SER A 303 10.03 -17.08 5.90
N TRP A 304 8.73 -16.82 5.78
CA TRP A 304 8.07 -16.59 4.49
C TRP A 304 8.53 -15.27 3.87
N LYS A 305 8.59 -14.17 4.65
CA LYS A 305 9.06 -12.85 4.22
C LYS A 305 10.49 -12.90 3.72
N ASP A 306 11.41 -13.45 4.54
CA ASP A 306 12.83 -13.65 4.17
C ASP A 306 12.96 -14.41 2.86
N ARG A 307 12.16 -15.46 2.70
CA ARG A 307 12.22 -16.31 1.53
C ARG A 307 11.67 -15.63 0.28
N VAL A 308 10.62 -14.81 0.39
CA VAL A 308 10.13 -13.99 -0.73
C VAL A 308 11.21 -13.02 -1.21
N VAL A 309 11.91 -12.34 -0.29
CA VAL A 309 13.04 -11.46 -0.63
C VAL A 309 14.14 -12.26 -1.36
N ALA A 310 14.52 -13.42 -0.82
CA ALA A 310 15.55 -14.27 -1.43
C ALA A 310 15.17 -14.82 -2.82
N LEU A 311 13.87 -14.99 -3.11
CA LEU A 311 13.36 -15.42 -4.41
C LEU A 311 13.32 -14.29 -5.44
N GLY A 312 13.55 -13.04 -5.06
CA GLY A 312 13.36 -11.87 -5.91
C GLY A 312 14.06 -11.98 -7.28
N GLY A 313 15.35 -12.31 -7.29
CA GLY A 313 16.11 -12.49 -8.53
C GLY A 313 15.86 -13.81 -9.26
N GLU A 314 15.21 -14.78 -8.60
CA GLU A 314 15.01 -16.14 -9.12
C GLU A 314 13.85 -16.21 -10.11
N ASN A 315 13.92 -17.14 -11.06
CA ASN A 315 12.81 -17.40 -11.98
C ASN A 315 11.70 -18.19 -11.28
N VAL A 316 10.50 -17.62 -11.25
CA VAL A 316 9.28 -18.24 -10.69
C VAL A 316 8.28 -18.64 -11.77
N GLY A 317 8.58 -18.39 -13.05
CA GLY A 317 7.75 -18.82 -14.17
C GLY A 317 7.79 -20.33 -14.43
N SER A 318 6.66 -20.89 -14.88
CA SER A 318 6.54 -22.32 -15.22
C SER A 318 7.11 -22.62 -16.60
N GLY A 319 8.42 -22.90 -16.70
CA GLY A 319 8.98 -23.33 -17.98
C GLY A 319 10.27 -24.13 -17.95
N GLN A 320 10.20 -25.41 -18.31
CA GLN A 320 11.34 -26.19 -18.81
C GLN A 320 11.44 -26.01 -20.34
N GLY A 321 12.26 -25.06 -20.79
CA GLY A 321 12.56 -24.90 -22.21
C GLY A 321 13.09 -23.51 -22.58
N GLY A 322 14.03 -23.44 -23.52
CA GLY A 322 14.77 -22.22 -23.88
C GLY A 322 13.99 -21.11 -24.60
N SER A 323 12.65 -21.10 -24.55
CA SER A 323 11.79 -20.15 -25.27
C SER A 323 10.64 -19.56 -24.42
N GLN A 324 10.65 -19.73 -23.09
CA GLN A 324 9.50 -19.39 -22.23
C GLN A 324 9.70 -18.14 -21.39
N THR A 325 8.57 -17.48 -21.10
CA THR A 325 8.39 -16.30 -20.24
C THR A 325 9.13 -16.47 -18.92
N ARG A 326 10.17 -15.67 -18.69
CA ARG A 326 10.93 -15.65 -17.44
C ARG A 326 10.36 -14.56 -16.57
N VAL A 327 9.46 -14.93 -15.65
CA VAL A 327 8.99 -14.01 -14.61
C VAL A 327 9.88 -14.21 -13.40
N HIS A 328 10.54 -13.14 -12.96
CA HIS A 328 11.34 -13.16 -11.74
C HIS A 328 10.48 -12.96 -10.49
N GLY A 329 10.96 -13.42 -9.33
CA GLY A 329 10.25 -13.25 -8.07
C GLY A 329 9.92 -11.79 -7.74
N PHE A 330 10.83 -10.85 -8.04
CA PHE A 330 10.62 -9.42 -7.87
C PHE A 330 9.48 -8.92 -8.77
N GLN A 331 9.42 -9.36 -10.03
CA GLN A 331 8.32 -9.00 -10.95
C GLN A 331 6.98 -9.54 -10.45
N ALA A 332 6.93 -10.81 -10.03
CA ALA A 332 5.70 -11.39 -9.50
C ALA A 332 5.25 -10.70 -8.21
N MET A 333 6.15 -10.54 -7.25
CA MET A 333 5.80 -10.03 -5.92
C MET A 333 5.48 -8.53 -5.96
N SER A 334 6.20 -7.70 -6.71
CA SER A 334 5.89 -6.26 -6.79
C SER A 334 4.49 -5.98 -7.36
N ASN A 335 4.02 -6.79 -8.31
CA ASN A 335 2.63 -6.70 -8.80
C ASN A 335 1.59 -7.14 -7.76
N LEU A 336 1.96 -7.97 -6.79
CA LEU A 336 1.09 -8.28 -5.64
C LEU A 336 1.21 -7.20 -4.55
N MET A 337 2.39 -6.61 -4.37
CA MET A 337 2.66 -5.63 -3.33
C MET A 337 1.98 -4.28 -3.56
N ARG A 338 1.75 -3.89 -4.82
CA ARG A 338 1.01 -2.66 -5.15
C ARG A 338 -0.41 -2.60 -4.55
N HIS A 339 -0.91 -3.69 -3.96
CA HIS A 339 -2.24 -3.76 -3.39
C HIS A 339 -2.21 -4.07 -1.89
N GLY A 340 -2.70 -3.11 -1.10
CA GLY A 340 -2.83 -3.22 0.34
C GLY A 340 -1.63 -2.63 1.10
N LYS A 341 -1.75 -2.62 2.43
CA LYS A 341 -0.75 -2.05 3.31
C LYS A 341 0.12 -3.15 3.92
N TYR A 342 1.30 -3.36 3.38
CA TYR A 342 2.25 -4.36 3.86
C TYR A 342 2.95 -3.90 5.15
N GLU A 343 3.57 -4.84 5.85
CA GLU A 343 4.44 -4.55 6.99
C GLU A 343 5.69 -3.78 6.52
N GLY A 344 6.11 -2.77 7.30
CA GLY A 344 7.09 -1.76 6.87
C GLY A 344 8.53 -2.26 6.83
N GLU A 345 8.94 -3.10 7.78
CA GLU A 345 10.27 -3.73 7.78
C GLU A 345 10.43 -4.65 6.56
N PHE A 346 9.39 -5.44 6.26
CA PHE A 346 9.34 -6.26 5.05
C PHE A 346 9.50 -5.44 3.76
N LEU A 347 8.82 -4.29 3.65
CA LEU A 347 8.95 -3.41 2.48
C LEU A 347 10.37 -2.85 2.35
N ASN A 348 11.00 -2.45 3.45
CA ASN A 348 12.37 -1.95 3.43
C ASN A 348 13.39 -3.04 3.05
N ASP A 349 13.28 -4.24 3.62
CA ASP A 349 14.15 -5.37 3.27
C ASP A 349 13.99 -5.77 1.79
N TYR A 350 12.74 -5.83 1.32
CA TYR A 350 12.44 -6.11 -0.08
C TYR A 350 12.98 -5.02 -1.02
N GLY A 351 12.77 -3.75 -0.68
CA GLY A 351 13.25 -2.60 -1.45
C GLY A 351 14.77 -2.56 -1.56
N ASN A 352 15.47 -2.74 -0.44
CA ASN A 352 16.93 -2.84 -0.41
C ASN A 352 17.43 -3.99 -1.30
N ALA A 353 16.82 -5.16 -1.19
CA ALA A 353 17.19 -6.31 -2.02
C ALA A 353 16.92 -6.07 -3.52
N LEU A 354 15.81 -5.39 -3.86
CA LEU A 354 15.46 -5.06 -5.23
C LEU A 354 16.46 -4.05 -5.84
N VAL A 355 16.73 -2.95 -5.15
CA VAL A 355 17.69 -1.92 -5.60
C VAL A 355 19.07 -2.55 -5.77
N LYS A 356 19.53 -3.32 -4.78
CA LYS A 356 20.79 -4.06 -4.87
C LYS A 356 20.85 -4.97 -6.09
N TYR A 357 19.79 -5.75 -6.31
CA TYR A 357 19.73 -6.66 -7.45
C TYR A 357 19.77 -5.91 -8.79
N GLU A 358 19.02 -4.81 -8.93
CA GLU A 358 19.09 -3.99 -10.15
C GLU A 358 20.50 -3.43 -10.36
N LYS A 359 21.12 -2.82 -9.35
CA LYS A 359 22.50 -2.31 -9.43
C LYS A 359 23.52 -3.39 -9.83
N GLU A 360 23.39 -4.61 -9.31
CA GLU A 360 24.30 -5.71 -9.60
C GLU A 360 24.07 -6.36 -10.97
N ASN A 361 22.87 -6.23 -11.55
CA ASN A 361 22.47 -6.94 -12.78
C ASN A 361 22.15 -6.02 -13.96
N THR A 362 22.20 -4.71 -13.79
CA THR A 362 22.17 -3.72 -14.88
C THR A 362 23.49 -3.75 -15.65
N GLY A 363 23.40 -3.62 -16.97
CA GLY A 363 24.57 -3.44 -17.81
C GLY A 363 24.27 -3.56 -19.29
N ASP A 364 25.32 -3.48 -20.10
CA ASP A 364 25.19 -3.49 -21.55
C ASP A 364 24.61 -4.81 -22.08
N VAL A 365 23.58 -4.69 -22.90
CA VAL A 365 22.96 -5.81 -23.61
C VAL A 365 23.04 -5.60 -25.12
N LYS A 366 23.02 -6.71 -25.86
CA LYS A 366 22.88 -6.69 -27.32
C LYS A 366 21.63 -7.44 -27.70
N ASP A 367 20.75 -6.79 -28.44
CA ASP A 367 19.51 -7.40 -28.90
C ASP A 367 19.81 -8.64 -29.76
N PRO A 368 19.08 -9.75 -29.59
CA PRO A 368 19.28 -10.95 -30.38
C PRO A 368 18.87 -10.74 -31.86
N GLY A 369 19.63 -11.34 -32.79
CA GLY A 369 19.33 -11.35 -34.23
C GLY A 369 20.37 -10.61 -35.10
N PRO A 370 20.31 -10.78 -36.45
CA PRO A 370 21.22 -10.10 -37.37
C PRO A 370 21.04 -8.59 -37.30
N GLY A 371 22.09 -7.85 -36.92
CA GLY A 371 22.03 -6.38 -36.81
C GLY A 371 21.45 -5.85 -35.49
N GLY A 372 21.32 -6.69 -34.46
CA GLY A 372 20.82 -6.28 -33.14
C GLY A 372 21.57 -5.09 -32.55
N LYS A 373 20.81 -4.13 -32.01
CA LYS A 373 21.32 -2.90 -31.41
C LYS A 373 22.00 -3.20 -30.08
N ARG A 374 23.04 -2.42 -29.76
CA ARG A 374 23.62 -2.39 -28.40
C ARG A 374 22.82 -1.39 -27.59
N ARG A 375 22.40 -1.80 -26.39
CA ARG A 375 21.77 -0.94 -25.39
C ARG A 375 22.69 -0.93 -24.18
N GLU A 376 23.02 0.25 -23.71
CA GLU A 376 23.89 0.46 -22.55
C GLU A 376 23.01 0.55 -21.29
N ASP A 377 23.54 0.13 -20.15
CA ASP A 377 22.88 0.21 -18.83
C ASP A 377 21.44 -0.32 -18.79
N ALA A 378 21.17 -1.42 -19.50
CA ALA A 378 19.84 -2.00 -19.54
C ALA A 378 19.53 -2.74 -18.22
N LEU A 379 18.38 -2.41 -17.63
CA LEU A 379 17.85 -3.08 -16.44
C LEU A 379 17.66 -4.58 -16.70
N PRO A 380 17.77 -5.43 -15.65
CA PRO A 380 17.63 -6.89 -15.81
C PRO A 380 16.25 -7.32 -16.33
N TRP A 381 15.24 -6.45 -16.20
CA TRP A 381 13.86 -6.62 -16.66
C TRP A 381 13.64 -6.08 -18.08
N ASP A 382 14.46 -5.12 -18.52
CA ASP A 382 14.46 -4.56 -19.88
C ASP A 382 15.17 -5.49 -20.88
N LYS A 383 14.88 -6.78 -20.75
CA LYS A 383 15.34 -7.80 -21.69
C LYS A 383 14.26 -7.93 -22.73
N LEU A 384 14.51 -7.33 -23.88
CA LEU A 384 13.96 -7.81 -25.15
C LEU A 384 14.64 -9.14 -25.47
N PRO A 385 13.91 -10.26 -25.53
CA PRO A 385 14.19 -11.22 -26.58
C PRO A 385 13.12 -10.98 -27.61
N SER A 386 13.52 -10.80 -28.86
CA SER A 386 12.65 -10.96 -30.04
C SER A 386 11.96 -12.34 -30.12
N TYR A 387 11.94 -13.12 -29.04
CA TYR A 387 11.45 -14.48 -28.88
C TYR A 387 10.78 -14.77 -27.51
N ALA A 388 10.88 -13.91 -26.49
CA ALA A 388 10.14 -14.09 -25.24
C ALA A 388 9.08 -13.00 -25.13
N LYS A 389 7.82 -13.41 -25.27
CA LYS A 389 6.68 -12.56 -24.92
C LYS A 389 6.54 -12.67 -23.41
N ILE A 390 6.79 -11.59 -22.68
CA ILE A 390 6.26 -11.48 -21.32
C ILE A 390 4.82 -11.01 -21.49
N ASP A 391 3.87 -11.86 -21.10
CA ASP A 391 2.48 -11.44 -20.98
C ASP A 391 2.38 -10.35 -19.91
N GLN A 392 1.44 -9.42 -20.09
CA GLN A 392 1.15 -8.38 -19.12
C GLN A 392 0.97 -8.97 -17.72
N LEU A 393 1.73 -8.45 -16.76
CA LEU A 393 1.73 -8.88 -15.35
C LEU A 393 0.79 -8.03 -14.50
N HIS A 394 0.58 -6.76 -14.88
CA HIS A 394 -0.34 -5.83 -14.22
C HIS A 394 -1.57 -5.55 -15.07
N TYR A 395 -2.79 -5.61 -14.53
CA TYR A 395 -4.04 -5.43 -15.31
C TYR A 395 -4.73 -4.08 -15.04
N GLY A 396 -3.98 -2.98 -15.20
CA GLY A 396 -4.44 -1.60 -15.03
C GLY A 396 -4.26 -0.74 -16.28
N GLU A 397 -3.57 0.40 -16.14
CA GLU A 397 -3.32 1.32 -17.23
C GLU A 397 -2.34 0.73 -18.26
N ASN A 398 -2.51 1.10 -19.54
CA ASN A 398 -1.75 0.49 -20.64
C ASN A 398 -0.26 0.89 -20.66
N ASN A 399 0.12 1.93 -19.94
CA ASN A 399 1.51 2.38 -19.76
C ASN A 399 2.25 1.68 -18.62
N ASP A 400 1.61 0.70 -17.96
CA ASP A 400 2.19 -0.18 -16.95
C ASP A 400 1.81 -1.64 -17.27
N ALA A 401 2.70 -2.36 -17.97
CA ALA A 401 2.54 -3.80 -18.18
C ALA A 401 2.94 -4.63 -16.95
N GLY A 402 3.47 -4.00 -15.89
CA GLY A 402 3.90 -4.65 -14.66
C GLY A 402 5.22 -5.40 -14.80
N THR A 403 6.00 -5.18 -15.87
CA THR A 403 7.28 -5.88 -16.06
C THR A 403 8.43 -5.22 -15.31
N ASP A 404 8.31 -3.93 -14.97
CA ASP A 404 9.20 -3.24 -14.05
C ASP A 404 8.74 -3.48 -12.59
N PRO A 405 9.47 -4.29 -11.80
CA PRO A 405 9.11 -4.53 -10.40
C PRO A 405 9.23 -3.29 -9.51
N MET A 406 10.02 -2.28 -9.91
CA MET A 406 10.14 -1.06 -9.12
C MET A 406 8.82 -0.27 -9.13
N THR A 407 8.06 -0.31 -10.23
CA THR A 407 6.75 0.37 -10.33
C THR A 407 5.78 -0.15 -9.27
N GLY A 408 5.60 -1.48 -9.20
CA GLY A 408 4.70 -2.09 -8.22
C GLY A 408 5.17 -1.91 -6.78
N PHE A 409 6.48 -1.91 -6.55
CA PHE A 409 7.06 -1.64 -5.23
C PHE A 409 6.88 -0.18 -4.79
N MET A 410 7.05 0.79 -5.68
CA MET A 410 6.80 2.21 -5.38
C MET A 410 5.34 2.47 -5.04
N LYS A 411 4.39 1.83 -5.74
CA LYS A 411 2.97 1.86 -5.34
C LYS A 411 2.74 1.26 -3.95
N ALA A 412 3.49 0.22 -3.56
CA ALA A 412 3.43 -0.32 -2.21
C ALA A 412 3.96 0.69 -1.16
N LEU A 413 5.04 1.41 -1.46
CA LEU A 413 5.58 2.47 -0.59
C LEU A 413 4.61 3.66 -0.46
N ALA A 414 3.94 4.06 -1.53
CA ALA A 414 2.94 5.14 -1.49
C ALA A 414 1.84 4.88 -0.42
N HIS A 415 1.42 3.63 -0.25
CA HIS A 415 0.47 3.22 0.78
C HIS A 415 1.06 3.07 2.20
N ASN A 416 2.38 3.23 2.34
CA ASN A 416 3.13 3.01 3.57
C ASN A 416 4.09 4.18 3.87
N PRO A 417 3.57 5.34 4.31
CA PRO A 417 4.38 6.55 4.50
C PRO A 417 5.62 6.38 5.39
N ASP A 418 5.53 5.61 6.48
CA ASP A 418 6.68 5.33 7.34
C ASP A 418 7.77 4.51 6.61
N ALA A 419 7.37 3.47 5.87
CA ALA A 419 8.32 2.66 5.10
C ALA A 419 8.90 3.44 3.91
N ALA A 420 8.10 4.28 3.26
CA ALA A 420 8.56 5.18 2.21
C ALA A 420 9.58 6.18 2.75
N ARG A 421 9.29 6.81 3.90
CA ARG A 421 10.23 7.71 4.59
C ARG A 421 11.55 7.02 4.86
N ASP A 422 11.53 5.80 5.42
CA ASP A 422 12.75 5.05 5.73
C ASP A 422 13.52 4.69 4.43
N PHE A 423 12.81 4.26 3.38
CA PHE A 423 13.41 3.97 2.08
C PHE A 423 14.09 5.18 1.44
N PHE A 424 13.48 6.37 1.50
CA PHE A 424 14.02 7.59 0.89
C PHE A 424 15.01 8.36 1.79
N SER A 425 15.06 8.06 3.10
CA SER A 425 16.00 8.71 4.03
C SER A 425 17.20 7.84 4.38
N SER A 426 17.13 6.51 4.23
CA SER A 426 18.26 5.64 4.55
C SER A 426 19.40 5.77 3.54
N THR A 427 20.62 5.70 4.05
CA THR A 427 21.87 5.62 3.27
C THR A 427 22.64 4.32 3.53
N ASP A 428 22.12 3.45 4.39
CA ASP A 428 22.67 2.13 4.76
C ASP A 428 21.55 1.07 4.61
N PRO A 429 21.78 -0.08 3.95
CA PRO A 429 23.04 -0.51 3.33
C PRO A 429 23.45 0.30 2.10
N GLU A 430 22.53 1.09 1.54
CA GLU A 430 22.77 1.92 0.36
C GLU A 430 21.81 3.10 0.29
N ASP A 431 22.14 4.09 -0.55
CA ASP A 431 21.27 5.23 -0.84
C ASP A 431 20.28 4.86 -1.95
N ASN A 432 19.07 4.50 -1.53
CA ASN A 432 17.98 4.14 -2.43
C ASN A 432 17.37 5.37 -3.11
N ALA A 433 17.29 6.50 -2.42
CA ALA A 433 16.77 7.75 -2.98
C ALA A 433 17.61 8.22 -4.16
N GLN A 434 18.94 8.19 -4.05
CA GLN A 434 19.85 8.48 -5.15
C GLN A 434 19.54 7.60 -6.36
N TYR A 435 19.35 6.30 -6.12
CA TYR A 435 19.11 5.37 -7.20
C TYR A 435 17.81 5.67 -7.94
N VAL A 436 16.69 5.79 -7.24
CA VAL A 436 15.36 5.92 -7.88
C VAL A 436 15.06 7.33 -8.38
N LEU A 437 15.65 8.37 -7.79
CA LEU A 437 15.44 9.77 -8.21
C LEU A 437 16.46 10.24 -9.24
N LYS A 438 17.64 9.61 -9.32
CA LYS A 438 18.71 10.06 -10.20
C LYS A 438 19.25 8.96 -11.10
N ASP A 439 19.84 7.91 -10.53
CA ASP A 439 20.73 7.00 -11.27
C ASP A 439 20.00 5.95 -12.13
N ARG A 440 18.75 5.62 -11.80
CA ARG A 440 17.98 4.57 -12.47
C ARG A 440 17.39 5.04 -13.80
N GLU A 441 17.89 4.48 -14.89
CA GLU A 441 17.34 4.69 -16.24
C GLU A 441 16.09 3.81 -16.48
N PRO A 442 14.92 4.38 -16.80
CA PRO A 442 13.71 3.61 -17.02
C PRO A 442 13.60 3.08 -18.45
N PHE A 443 12.87 1.99 -18.63
CA PHE A 443 12.48 1.49 -19.96
C PHE A 443 10.99 1.75 -20.23
N ASN A 444 10.50 1.35 -21.41
CA ASN A 444 9.09 1.46 -21.76
C ASN A 444 8.36 0.17 -21.36
N ASP A 445 7.73 0.19 -20.18
CA ASP A 445 6.95 -0.92 -19.62
C ASP A 445 5.48 -0.84 -20.03
N VAL A 446 5.21 -0.99 -21.32
CA VAL A 446 3.87 -0.75 -21.90
C VAL A 446 3.24 -2.04 -22.43
N VAL A 447 1.91 -2.12 -22.36
CA VAL A 447 1.15 -3.27 -22.83
C VAL A 447 1.24 -3.34 -24.36
N PRO A 448 1.90 -4.35 -24.96
CA PRO A 448 2.19 -4.34 -26.40
C PRO A 448 0.93 -4.30 -27.27
N ASP A 449 -0.13 -5.01 -26.87
CA ASP A 449 -1.40 -5.05 -27.62
C ASP A 449 -2.14 -3.69 -27.65
N SER A 450 -1.75 -2.74 -26.80
CA SER A 450 -2.33 -1.40 -26.73
C SER A 450 -1.72 -0.38 -27.71
N MET A 451 -0.55 -0.68 -28.29
CA MET A 451 0.21 0.27 -29.11
C MET A 451 -0.23 0.32 -30.58
N GLY A 452 -1.07 -0.63 -31.01
CA GLY A 452 -1.51 -0.72 -32.40
C GLY A 452 -0.55 -1.47 -33.32
N TYR A 453 -1.03 -1.77 -34.52
CA TYR A 453 -0.35 -2.71 -35.42
C TYR A 453 0.97 -2.13 -35.96
N GLY A 454 2.07 -2.84 -35.69
CA GLY A 454 3.40 -2.48 -36.20
C GLY A 454 4.21 -1.56 -35.29
N GLU A 455 3.66 -1.18 -34.13
CA GLU A 455 4.37 -0.44 -33.09
C GLU A 455 5.05 -1.39 -32.10
N SER A 456 6.11 -0.91 -31.46
CA SER A 456 6.87 -1.62 -30.43
C SER A 456 6.99 -0.75 -29.18
N ALA A 457 7.29 -1.35 -28.03
CA ALA A 457 7.54 -0.59 -26.80
C ALA A 457 8.55 0.56 -26.99
N SER A 458 9.54 0.41 -27.89
CA SER A 458 10.53 1.46 -28.17
C SER A 458 9.97 2.71 -28.87
N ASP A 459 8.80 2.60 -29.49
CA ASP A 459 8.11 3.70 -30.16
C ASP A 459 7.26 4.53 -29.17
N TYR A 460 7.02 4.03 -27.97
CA TYR A 460 6.24 4.72 -26.94
C TYR A 460 6.94 6.01 -26.47
N LYS A 461 6.21 7.12 -26.50
CA LYS A 461 6.64 8.47 -26.07
C LYS A 461 5.79 9.07 -24.95
N GLY A 462 4.87 8.28 -24.39
CA GLY A 462 4.02 8.73 -23.30
C GLY A 462 4.71 8.65 -21.93
N PRO A 463 3.96 8.95 -20.85
CA PRO A 463 4.49 8.96 -19.50
C PRO A 463 4.89 7.57 -19.03
N LYS A 464 5.93 7.50 -18.21
CA LYS A 464 6.46 6.26 -17.66
C LYS A 464 5.87 6.00 -16.27
N ALA A 465 5.14 4.90 -16.11
CA ALA A 465 4.47 4.54 -14.86
C ALA A 465 5.41 4.46 -13.64
N ILE A 466 6.69 4.09 -13.85
CA ILE A 466 7.68 4.08 -12.77
C ILE A 466 7.89 5.47 -12.15
N TYR A 467 7.92 6.53 -12.96
CA TYR A 467 8.12 7.88 -12.44
C TYR A 467 6.89 8.35 -11.68
N GLU A 468 5.69 8.12 -12.21
CA GLU A 468 4.43 8.40 -11.50
C GLU A 468 4.37 7.68 -10.15
N ALA A 469 4.70 6.38 -10.12
CA ALA A 469 4.73 5.59 -8.89
C ALA A 469 5.80 6.10 -7.90
N THR A 470 6.98 6.49 -8.39
CA THR A 470 8.05 7.06 -7.56
C THR A 470 7.63 8.41 -6.97
N GLY A 471 6.87 9.21 -7.71
CA GLY A 471 6.29 10.47 -7.26
C GLY A 471 5.32 10.27 -6.10
N ASP A 472 4.36 9.35 -6.26
CA ASP A 472 3.43 8.98 -5.19
C ASP A 472 4.16 8.50 -3.92
N ALA A 473 5.18 7.66 -4.07
CA ALA A 473 5.99 7.16 -2.96
C ALA A 473 6.79 8.28 -2.28
N LEU A 474 7.30 9.23 -3.06
CA LEU A 474 8.01 10.40 -2.55
C LEU A 474 7.07 11.34 -1.77
N VAL A 475 5.85 11.56 -2.26
CA VAL A 475 4.82 12.31 -1.51
C VAL A 475 4.55 11.62 -0.19
N ALA A 476 4.34 10.29 -0.18
CA ALA A 476 4.14 9.55 1.06
C ALA A 476 5.32 9.69 2.03
N ALA A 477 6.55 9.55 1.53
CA ALA A 477 7.79 9.66 2.32
C ALA A 477 7.99 11.05 2.94
N ALA A 478 7.80 12.11 2.14
CA ALA A 478 8.11 13.47 2.56
C ALA A 478 7.01 14.11 3.40
N THR A 479 5.76 13.68 3.21
CA THR A 479 4.59 14.32 3.83
C THR A 479 3.93 13.48 4.94
N GLY A 480 4.22 12.18 5.00
CA GLY A 480 3.56 11.23 5.89
C GLY A 480 2.13 10.86 5.45
N VAL A 481 1.72 11.24 4.23
CA VAL A 481 0.35 11.08 3.72
C VAL A 481 0.32 10.06 2.58
N ASP A 482 -0.54 9.05 2.70
CA ASP A 482 -0.86 8.18 1.55
C ASP A 482 -1.61 9.00 0.49
N PRO A 483 -1.05 9.18 -0.73
CA PRO A 483 -1.65 10.02 -1.76
C PRO A 483 -3.02 9.50 -2.24
N ASP A 484 -3.32 8.22 -2.08
CA ASP A 484 -4.61 7.62 -2.41
C ASP A 484 -5.65 7.77 -1.27
N ASP A 485 -5.23 8.09 -0.05
CA ASP A 485 -6.11 8.37 1.07
C ASP A 485 -6.56 9.83 1.10
N ARG A 486 -7.69 10.11 0.45
CA ARG A 486 -8.32 11.44 0.43
C ARG A 486 -8.73 11.98 1.80
N SER A 487 -8.78 11.13 2.82
CA SER A 487 -9.12 11.51 4.20
C SER A 487 -7.90 11.81 5.06
N ALA A 488 -6.71 11.40 4.61
CA ALA A 488 -5.48 11.63 5.32
C ALA A 488 -5.18 13.13 5.45
N ARG A 489 -4.38 13.44 6.46
CA ARG A 489 -3.99 14.79 6.82
C ARG A 489 -2.48 14.81 7.03
N PRO A 490 -1.81 15.93 6.74
CA PRO A 490 -0.37 16.04 6.96
C PRO A 490 -0.05 15.79 8.42
N VAL A 491 1.05 15.07 8.65
CA VAL A 491 1.59 14.83 9.98
C VAL A 491 2.57 15.93 10.36
N GLU A 492 2.94 16.01 11.64
CA GLU A 492 4.07 16.84 12.07
C GLU A 492 5.36 16.27 11.47
N HIS A 493 6.14 17.11 10.78
CA HIS A 493 7.38 16.66 10.15
C HIS A 493 8.44 16.28 11.19
N THR A 494 9.08 15.15 10.96
CA THR A 494 10.25 14.69 11.72
C THR A 494 11.55 15.06 10.98
N GLY A 495 12.71 14.81 11.61
CA GLY A 495 14.01 15.03 10.96
C GLY A 495 14.19 14.17 9.71
N GLU A 496 13.60 12.98 9.68
CA GLU A 496 13.63 12.06 8.54
C GLU A 496 12.79 12.60 7.37
N HIS A 497 11.63 13.21 7.63
CA HIS A 497 10.86 13.89 6.57
C HIS A 497 11.66 15.05 5.94
N ARG A 498 12.39 15.79 6.77
CA ARG A 498 13.33 16.82 6.30
C ARG A 498 14.46 16.20 5.46
N GLN A 499 15.02 15.08 5.89
CA GLN A 499 16.07 14.39 5.15
C GLN A 499 15.58 13.91 3.78
N VAL A 500 14.34 13.42 3.67
CA VAL A 500 13.73 13.08 2.38
C VAL A 500 13.68 14.31 1.46
N LEU A 501 13.19 15.46 1.96
CA LEU A 501 13.17 16.70 1.18
C LEU A 501 14.57 17.10 0.69
N ASP A 502 15.57 17.09 1.57
CA ASP A 502 16.95 17.48 1.24
C ASP A 502 17.57 16.55 0.19
N SER A 503 17.42 15.23 0.36
CA SER A 503 17.90 14.23 -0.61
C SER A 503 17.20 14.36 -1.96
N SER A 504 15.88 14.57 -1.98
CA SER A 504 15.12 14.73 -3.21
C SER A 504 15.51 16.00 -3.96
N LEU A 505 15.69 17.12 -3.26
CA LEU A 505 16.19 18.35 -3.87
C LEU A 505 17.55 18.15 -4.52
N LYS A 506 18.49 17.55 -3.78
CA LYS A 506 19.82 17.25 -4.29
C LYS A 506 19.78 16.39 -5.55
N TYR A 507 19.13 15.23 -5.48
CA TYR A 507 19.16 14.26 -6.58
C TYR A 507 18.39 14.70 -7.81
N LEU A 508 17.25 15.38 -7.64
CA LEU A 508 16.48 15.92 -8.76
C LEU A 508 17.12 17.18 -9.36
N ALA A 509 17.77 18.03 -8.57
CA ALA A 509 18.54 19.16 -9.09
C ALA A 509 19.74 18.69 -9.94
N GLU A 510 20.43 17.63 -9.52
CA GLU A 510 21.55 17.04 -10.27
C GLU A 510 21.13 16.46 -11.63
N ARG A 511 19.84 16.18 -11.86
CA ARG A 511 19.30 15.82 -13.19
C ARG A 511 19.17 17.00 -14.13
N GLY A 512 19.11 18.23 -13.62
CA GLY A 512 18.87 19.43 -14.42
C GLY A 512 17.67 19.28 -15.34
N ASP A 513 17.88 19.50 -16.64
CA ASP A 513 16.80 19.46 -17.63
C ASP A 513 16.26 18.05 -17.94
N ASP A 514 16.91 16.99 -17.43
CA ASP A 514 16.46 15.59 -17.48
C ASP A 514 15.54 15.19 -16.30
N PHE A 515 15.12 16.17 -15.47
CA PHE A 515 14.07 15.98 -14.47
C PHE A 515 12.77 15.49 -15.15
N PRO A 516 12.28 14.27 -14.84
CA PRO A 516 11.07 13.69 -15.42
C PRO A 516 9.81 14.54 -15.20
N SER A 517 9.03 14.78 -16.25
CA SER A 517 7.77 15.53 -16.18
C SER A 517 6.79 14.95 -15.16
N GLU A 518 6.74 13.62 -15.10
CA GLU A 518 5.82 12.83 -14.29
C GLU A 518 6.05 13.00 -12.78
N LEU A 519 7.22 13.49 -12.36
CA LEU A 519 7.57 13.74 -10.95
C LEU A 519 7.30 15.20 -10.51
N ARG A 520 6.97 16.11 -11.44
CA ARG A 520 6.94 17.56 -11.15
C ARG A 520 5.76 17.94 -10.26
N ASP A 521 4.59 17.37 -10.51
CA ASP A 521 3.39 17.60 -9.69
C ASP A 521 3.63 17.11 -8.25
N ASP A 522 4.17 15.91 -8.09
CA ASP A 522 4.49 15.33 -6.79
C ASP A 522 5.55 16.14 -6.04
N MET A 523 6.61 16.58 -6.73
CA MET A 523 7.61 17.44 -6.10
C MET A 523 7.03 18.81 -5.72
N ALA A 524 6.10 19.36 -6.50
CA ALA A 524 5.38 20.58 -6.13
C ALA A 524 4.52 20.38 -4.87
N ILE A 525 3.89 19.21 -4.72
CA ILE A 525 3.16 18.82 -3.50
C ILE A 525 4.13 18.75 -2.32
N VAL A 526 5.29 18.10 -2.47
CA VAL A 526 6.33 18.01 -1.42
C VAL A 526 6.81 19.38 -0.99
N LEU A 527 7.19 20.26 -1.92
CA LEU A 527 7.63 21.62 -1.60
C LEU A 527 6.54 22.44 -0.91
N THR A 528 5.29 22.27 -1.34
CA THR A 528 4.14 22.94 -0.73
C THR A 528 3.88 22.45 0.69
N ASN A 529 3.95 21.13 0.92
CA ASN A 529 3.78 20.53 2.22
C ASN A 529 4.87 21.00 3.20
N HIS A 530 6.11 21.18 2.72
CA HIS A 530 7.24 21.79 3.44
C HIS A 530 7.31 23.31 3.30
N GLY A 531 6.18 23.96 3.01
CA GLY A 531 6.18 25.35 2.52
C GLY A 531 6.72 26.37 3.53
N ASP A 532 6.67 26.12 4.84
CA ASP A 532 7.34 26.94 5.86
C ASP A 532 8.86 27.04 5.62
N THR A 533 9.47 25.91 5.33
CA THR A 533 10.91 25.78 5.06
C THR A 533 11.27 26.30 3.67
N VAL A 534 10.43 26.01 2.67
CA VAL A 534 10.64 26.49 1.30
C VAL A 534 10.50 28.01 1.24
N HIS A 535 9.47 28.60 1.85
CA HIS A 535 9.29 30.06 1.95
C HIS A 535 10.46 30.72 2.67
N HIS A 536 10.91 30.16 3.79
CA HIS A 536 12.08 30.65 4.52
C HIS A 536 13.34 30.67 3.63
N SER A 537 13.58 29.59 2.88
CA SER A 537 14.77 29.46 2.04
C SER A 537 14.71 30.32 0.78
N ALA A 538 13.54 30.41 0.14
CA ALA A 538 13.31 31.25 -1.03
C ALA A 538 13.44 32.75 -0.71
N SER A 539 13.09 33.15 0.52
CA SER A 539 13.21 34.53 0.99
C SER A 539 14.52 34.87 1.68
N ALA A 540 15.42 33.90 1.89
CA ALA A 540 16.69 34.10 2.57
C ALA A 540 17.58 35.13 1.84
N LEU A 541 18.25 35.98 2.63
CA LEU A 541 19.10 37.05 2.10
C LEU A 541 20.51 36.57 1.73
N ALA A 542 20.96 35.48 2.35
CA ALA A 542 22.26 34.87 2.16
C ALA A 542 22.22 33.41 2.61
N ASP A 543 23.21 32.63 2.19
CA ASP A 543 23.37 31.27 2.69
C ASP A 543 23.98 31.31 4.09
N ASP A 544 23.40 30.55 5.01
CA ASP A 544 23.87 30.41 6.39
C ASP A 544 23.94 28.93 6.77
N PRO A 545 25.14 28.33 6.82
CA PRO A 545 25.32 26.92 7.20
C PRO A 545 24.85 26.60 8.62
N GLU A 546 24.69 27.60 9.48
CA GLU A 546 24.23 27.42 10.87
C GLU A 546 22.71 27.54 11.00
N ASP A 547 21.99 27.87 9.91
CA ASP A 547 20.53 27.91 9.89
C ASP A 547 19.97 26.52 9.56
N PRO A 548 19.43 25.78 10.54
CA PRO A 548 18.94 24.42 10.33
C PRO A 548 17.67 24.35 9.48
N LYS A 549 16.99 25.48 9.25
CA LYS A 549 15.79 25.54 8.39
C LYS A 549 16.17 25.81 6.95
N LEU A 550 17.36 26.35 6.68
CA LEU A 550 17.75 26.76 5.35
C LEU A 550 18.00 25.56 4.44
N LEU A 551 17.33 25.54 3.28
CA LEU A 551 17.60 24.63 2.17
C LEU A 551 18.82 25.09 1.37
N ASP A 552 19.44 24.15 0.65
CA ASP A 552 20.35 24.52 -0.45
C ASP A 552 19.55 25.29 -1.52
N ARG A 553 19.87 26.58 -1.66
CA ARG A 553 19.09 27.50 -2.48
C ARG A 553 19.34 27.31 -3.97
N ASP A 554 20.51 26.78 -4.37
CA ASP A 554 20.82 26.44 -5.76
C ASP A 554 19.96 25.24 -6.18
N GLN A 555 19.91 24.20 -5.35
CA GLN A 555 19.08 23.02 -5.58
C GLN A 555 17.59 23.37 -5.58
N LEU A 556 17.15 24.19 -4.62
CA LEU A 556 15.76 24.66 -4.57
C LEU A 556 15.38 25.44 -5.83
N LEU A 557 16.28 26.29 -6.35
CA LEU A 557 16.03 27.05 -7.56
C LEU A 557 15.94 26.13 -8.79
N GLU A 558 16.87 25.19 -8.95
CA GLU A 558 16.86 24.26 -10.09
C GLU A 558 15.60 23.38 -10.07
N VAL A 559 15.23 22.81 -8.93
CA VAL A 559 13.98 22.03 -8.82
C VAL A 559 12.74 22.90 -9.06
N SER A 560 12.71 24.12 -8.51
CA SER A 560 11.59 25.05 -8.76
C SER A 560 11.50 25.43 -10.23
N LYS A 561 12.62 25.58 -10.94
CA LYS A 561 12.70 25.79 -12.40
C LYS A 561 12.12 24.58 -13.13
N GLN A 562 12.51 23.35 -12.76
CA GLN A 562 12.00 22.14 -13.42
C GLN A 562 10.49 21.95 -13.21
N ILE A 563 9.99 22.15 -11.98
CA ILE A 563 8.55 22.22 -11.68
C ILE A 563 7.88 23.29 -12.55
N SER A 564 8.52 24.46 -12.70
CA SER A 564 8.02 25.56 -13.50
C SER A 564 8.02 25.31 -15.01
N ARG A 565 8.52 24.19 -15.51
CA ARG A 565 8.36 23.78 -16.92
C ARG A 565 7.01 23.09 -17.19
N ASP A 566 6.32 22.71 -16.12
CA ASP A 566 4.93 22.23 -16.16
C ASP A 566 4.00 23.29 -15.54
N GLN A 567 2.87 23.55 -16.17
CA GLN A 567 1.94 24.56 -15.69
C GLN A 567 1.16 24.10 -14.47
N ASN A 568 0.77 22.82 -14.46
CA ASN A 568 0.03 22.21 -13.38
C ASN A 568 0.90 22.22 -12.11
N ALA A 569 2.13 21.73 -12.22
CA ALA A 569 3.07 21.69 -11.11
C ALA A 569 3.40 23.10 -10.57
N TYR A 570 3.64 24.06 -11.47
CA TYR A 570 3.86 25.46 -11.08
C TYR A 570 2.67 26.04 -10.31
N GLY A 571 1.45 25.79 -10.79
CA GLY A 571 0.22 26.28 -10.16
C GLY A 571 0.07 25.75 -8.74
N MET A 572 0.35 24.46 -8.51
CA MET A 572 0.36 23.85 -7.18
C MET A 572 1.37 24.54 -6.26
N LEU A 573 2.62 24.69 -6.72
CA LEU A 573 3.70 25.30 -5.93
C LEU A 573 3.38 26.76 -5.56
N ASN A 574 2.95 27.56 -6.53
CA ASN A 574 2.62 28.97 -6.31
C ASN A 574 1.43 29.13 -5.37
N GLU A 575 0.36 28.35 -5.55
CA GLU A 575 -0.80 28.37 -4.64
C GLU A 575 -0.41 27.95 -3.22
N GLY A 576 0.36 26.86 -3.10
CA GLY A 576 0.88 26.36 -1.84
C GLY A 576 1.69 27.39 -1.06
N LEU A 577 2.68 28.00 -1.72
CA LEU A 577 3.53 29.01 -1.11
C LEU A 577 2.80 30.32 -0.82
N ASN A 578 1.80 30.72 -1.61
CA ASN A 578 0.96 31.87 -1.27
C ASN A 578 0.21 31.67 0.06
N ARG A 579 -0.27 30.45 0.33
CA ARG A 579 -0.90 30.12 1.62
C ARG A 579 0.09 30.23 2.77
N GLU A 580 1.31 29.74 2.58
CA GLU A 580 2.37 29.84 3.58
C GLU A 580 2.87 31.27 3.81
N ILE A 581 2.97 32.08 2.76
CA ILE A 581 3.25 33.51 2.88
C ILE A 581 2.18 34.19 3.75
N VAL A 582 0.89 33.88 3.55
CA VAL A 582 -0.18 34.42 4.40
C VAL A 582 -0.04 33.94 5.84
N ARG A 583 0.25 32.65 6.06
CA ARG A 583 0.50 32.13 7.40
C ARG A 583 1.64 32.89 8.09
N ASP A 584 2.78 33.06 7.43
CA ASP A 584 3.94 33.82 7.91
C ASP A 584 3.56 35.26 8.30
N ILE A 585 2.78 35.95 7.47
CA ILE A 585 2.28 37.30 7.72
C ILE A 585 1.45 37.41 9.01
N HIS A 586 0.63 36.40 9.31
CA HIS A 586 -0.29 36.41 10.44
C HIS A 586 0.29 35.79 11.72
N GLU A 587 1.21 34.83 11.61
CA GLU A 587 1.62 33.98 12.73
C GLU A 587 3.05 34.20 13.24
N ASP A 588 4.03 34.57 12.39
CA ASP A 588 5.44 34.66 12.78
C ASP A 588 5.71 35.79 13.80
N ASN A 589 4.95 36.88 13.69
CA ASN A 589 5.00 38.04 14.61
C ASN A 589 6.43 38.53 14.97
N PRO A 590 7.29 38.83 13.97
CA PRO A 590 8.65 39.31 14.24
C PRO A 590 8.67 40.70 14.90
N LYS A 591 9.83 41.11 15.40
CA LYS A 591 10.01 42.42 16.06
C LYS A 591 9.70 43.58 15.13
N ASP A 592 10.12 43.48 13.86
CA ASP A 592 9.65 44.35 12.79
C ASP A 592 8.72 43.55 11.87
N PRO A 593 7.39 43.76 11.94
CA PRO A 593 6.44 43.10 11.05
C PRO A 593 6.71 43.31 9.56
N LYS A 594 7.53 44.30 9.16
CA LYS A 594 7.96 44.42 7.75
C LYS A 594 8.80 43.23 7.27
N GLU A 595 9.40 42.47 8.17
CA GLU A 595 10.16 41.27 7.81
C GLU A 595 9.27 40.27 7.05
N THR A 596 8.01 40.04 7.48
CA THR A 596 7.08 39.14 6.77
C THR A 596 6.68 39.68 5.39
N LEU A 597 6.53 41.01 5.25
CA LEU A 597 6.27 41.66 3.95
C LEU A 597 7.45 41.51 2.98
N GLN A 598 8.67 41.68 3.49
CA GLN A 598 9.89 41.54 2.71
C GLN A 598 10.10 40.07 2.28
N ARG A 599 9.88 39.12 3.19
CA ARG A 599 9.94 37.70 2.86
C ARG A 599 8.90 37.32 1.81
N ALA A 600 7.66 37.79 1.96
CA ALA A 600 6.59 37.60 0.97
C ALA A 600 7.01 38.04 -0.44
N GLY A 601 7.54 39.27 -0.56
CA GLY A 601 8.05 39.78 -1.83
C GLY A 601 9.19 38.92 -2.36
N ALA A 602 10.20 38.63 -1.53
CA ALA A 602 11.38 37.86 -1.93
C ALA A 602 11.02 36.46 -2.47
N THR A 603 10.10 35.73 -1.81
CA THR A 603 9.62 34.42 -2.27
C THR A 603 8.91 34.52 -3.63
N VAL A 604 8.05 35.52 -3.84
CA VAL A 604 7.42 35.74 -5.16
C VAL A 604 8.49 36.02 -6.24
N GLY A 605 9.51 36.81 -5.91
CA GLY A 605 10.64 37.08 -6.81
C GLY A 605 11.46 35.84 -7.16
N PHE A 606 11.69 34.96 -6.18
CA PHE A 606 12.36 33.68 -6.36
C PHE A 606 11.60 32.77 -7.34
N LEU A 607 10.28 32.59 -7.13
CA LEU A 607 9.44 31.79 -8.02
C LEU A 607 9.35 32.36 -9.43
N GLU A 608 9.34 33.69 -9.55
CA GLU A 608 9.41 34.37 -10.85
C GLU A 608 10.70 34.04 -11.58
N GLN A 609 11.84 34.01 -10.87
CA GLN A 609 13.12 33.67 -11.49
C GLN A 609 13.15 32.22 -11.97
N ALA A 610 12.69 31.29 -11.14
CA ALA A 610 12.53 29.88 -11.51
C ALA A 610 11.66 29.73 -12.78
N ARG A 611 10.54 30.45 -12.83
CA ARG A 611 9.64 30.46 -13.98
C ARG A 611 10.27 31.09 -15.22
N TYR A 612 11.02 32.19 -15.05
CA TYR A 612 11.74 32.83 -16.15
C TYR A 612 12.76 31.86 -16.78
N GLN A 613 13.55 31.17 -15.96
CA GLN A 613 14.51 30.18 -16.46
C GLN A 613 13.81 29.03 -17.18
N ALA A 614 12.69 28.52 -16.66
CA ALA A 614 11.89 27.48 -17.30
C ALA A 614 11.38 27.91 -18.70
N LEU A 615 10.86 29.13 -18.82
CA LEU A 615 10.38 29.70 -20.08
C LEU A 615 11.52 29.86 -21.10
N VAL A 616 12.72 30.20 -20.66
CA VAL A 616 13.90 30.34 -21.53
C VAL A 616 14.38 28.97 -22.03
N THR A 617 14.39 27.95 -21.16
CA THR A 617 14.82 26.58 -21.49
C THR A 617 13.93 25.96 -22.57
N ASP A 618 12.60 26.07 -22.45
CA ASP A 618 11.65 25.34 -23.31
C ASP A 618 11.05 26.20 -24.46
N LYS A 619 11.59 27.39 -24.72
CA LYS A 619 11.02 28.37 -25.68
C LYS A 619 10.76 27.84 -27.11
N ASP A 620 11.48 26.79 -27.51
CA ASP A 620 11.43 26.17 -28.84
C ASP A 620 10.85 24.73 -28.81
N ASP A 621 10.33 24.26 -27.65
CA ASP A 621 9.78 22.91 -27.50
C ASP A 621 8.39 22.80 -28.18
N PRO A 622 8.23 21.94 -29.22
CA PRO A 622 6.95 21.79 -29.92
C PRO A 622 5.87 21.09 -29.08
N SER A 623 6.23 20.43 -27.97
CA SER A 623 5.28 19.85 -27.01
C SER A 623 4.77 20.85 -25.98
N TRP A 624 5.29 22.08 -26.02
CA TRP A 624 4.95 23.17 -25.12
C TRP A 624 3.44 23.24 -24.94
N ASP A 625 2.66 23.51 -25.99
CA ASP A 625 1.19 23.67 -25.92
C ASP A 625 0.44 22.52 -25.19
N ALA A 626 0.95 21.28 -25.20
CA ALA A 626 0.36 20.15 -24.49
C ALA A 626 0.65 20.16 -22.97
N LYS A 627 1.81 20.70 -22.55
CA LYS A 627 2.17 20.95 -21.14
C LYS A 627 1.35 22.08 -20.49
N TRP A 628 0.48 22.74 -21.26
CA TRP A 628 -0.35 23.88 -20.85
C TRP A 628 -1.86 23.56 -20.70
N ILE A 629 -2.22 22.28 -20.60
CA ILE A 629 -3.60 21.88 -20.31
C ILE A 629 -3.82 21.93 -18.78
N TYR A 630 -4.37 23.05 -18.31
CA TYR A 630 -4.73 23.25 -16.91
C TYR A 630 -5.96 22.42 -16.49
N HIS A 631 -5.82 21.60 -15.45
CA HIS A 631 -6.89 20.87 -14.78
C HIS A 631 -6.95 21.31 -13.30
N GLY A 632 -7.75 22.34 -12.99
CA GLY A 632 -7.66 23.06 -11.70
C GLY A 632 -7.57 22.21 -10.42
N PHE A 633 -6.82 22.75 -9.44
CA PHE A 633 -6.37 22.04 -8.24
C PHE A 633 -7.44 21.95 -7.14
N GLY A 634 -8.11 20.81 -7.04
CA GLY A 634 -8.94 20.47 -5.88
C GLY A 634 -8.22 19.66 -4.79
N SER A 635 -7.01 19.13 -5.08
CA SER A 635 -6.36 18.05 -4.33
C SER A 635 -5.27 18.50 -3.34
N ILE A 636 -4.56 19.60 -3.58
CA ILE A 636 -3.42 20.00 -2.72
C ILE A 636 -3.83 20.36 -1.30
N ALA A 637 -5.10 20.72 -1.07
CA ALA A 637 -5.61 21.09 0.25
C ALA A 637 -5.48 19.96 1.29
N ASN A 638 -5.42 18.69 0.86
CA ASN A 638 -5.18 17.57 1.76
C ASN A 638 -3.72 17.45 2.21
N PHE A 639 -2.79 18.09 1.51
CA PHE A 639 -1.35 18.00 1.76
C PHE A 639 -0.76 19.25 2.41
N VAL A 640 -1.49 20.37 2.47
CA VAL A 640 -1.01 21.59 3.15
C VAL A 640 -1.35 21.52 4.65
N PRO A 641 -0.37 21.58 5.57
CA PRO A 641 -0.65 21.67 7.00
C PRO A 641 -1.50 22.91 7.34
N GLY A 642 -2.38 22.83 8.37
CA GLY A 642 -3.09 24.02 8.91
C GLY A 642 -4.36 24.47 8.17
N VAL A 643 -4.85 23.73 7.17
CA VAL A 643 -6.04 24.06 6.34
C VAL A 643 -7.35 24.25 7.14
N GLY A 644 -7.42 23.87 8.42
CA GLY A 644 -8.63 24.01 9.25
C GLY A 644 -8.81 25.36 9.98
N ASP A 645 -7.74 25.97 10.50
CA ASP A 645 -7.85 27.03 11.50
C ASP A 645 -7.68 28.46 10.95
N ILE A 646 -6.93 28.62 9.86
CA ILE A 646 -6.62 29.93 9.23
C ILE A 646 -7.55 30.21 8.04
N ALA A 647 -8.03 29.15 7.36
CA ALA A 647 -8.83 29.26 6.15
C ALA A 647 -10.15 30.05 6.35
N GLN A 648 -10.76 30.01 7.55
CA GLN A 648 -12.02 30.72 7.81
C GLN A 648 -11.88 32.24 8.01
N ARG A 649 -10.67 32.83 8.11
CA ARG A 649 -10.53 34.24 8.54
C ARG A 649 -9.76 35.20 7.64
N GLY A 650 -9.06 34.75 6.59
CA GLY A 650 -8.33 35.66 5.69
C GLY A 650 -8.15 35.22 4.23
N ILE A 651 -8.36 33.95 3.91
CA ILE A 651 -7.93 33.34 2.64
C ILE A 651 -9.01 33.42 1.54
N ASP A 652 -10.31 33.37 1.85
CA ASP A 652 -11.38 33.22 0.84
C ASP A 652 -11.39 34.28 -0.28
N ALA A 653 -11.08 35.54 0.03
CA ALA A 653 -11.08 36.62 -0.96
C ALA A 653 -9.76 36.71 -1.76
N ALA A 654 -8.63 36.43 -1.11
CA ALA A 654 -7.31 36.48 -1.74
C ALA A 654 -7.05 35.23 -2.60
N ALA A 655 -7.40 34.04 -2.11
CA ALA A 655 -7.28 32.78 -2.85
C ALA A 655 -8.17 32.75 -4.09
N TYR A 656 -9.41 33.25 -4.01
CA TYR A 656 -10.28 33.37 -5.18
C TYR A 656 -9.70 34.34 -6.23
N GLN A 657 -9.11 35.45 -5.78
CA GLN A 657 -8.41 36.39 -6.66
C GLN A 657 -7.16 35.76 -7.28
N TRP A 658 -6.34 35.04 -6.52
CA TRP A 658 -5.16 34.36 -7.03
C TRP A 658 -5.50 33.26 -8.04
N GLN A 659 -6.54 32.47 -7.78
CA GLN A 659 -7.01 31.44 -8.71
C GLN A 659 -7.52 32.04 -10.03
N THR A 660 -8.25 33.16 -9.94
CA THR A 660 -8.74 33.89 -11.14
C THR A 660 -7.59 34.54 -11.91
N GLN A 661 -6.65 35.15 -11.20
CA GLN A 661 -5.48 35.82 -11.78
C GLN A 661 -4.51 34.84 -12.43
N GLU A 662 -4.30 33.66 -11.83
CA GLU A 662 -3.51 32.62 -12.48
C GLU A 662 -4.22 32.20 -13.77
N GLN A 663 -5.53 31.95 -13.78
CA GLN A 663 -6.27 31.64 -15.02
C GLN A 663 -6.11 32.70 -16.12
N GLU A 664 -6.13 33.99 -15.78
CA GLU A 664 -5.88 35.09 -16.73
C GLU A 664 -4.41 35.11 -17.22
N ARG A 665 -3.45 34.80 -16.34
CA ARG A 665 -2.02 34.70 -16.67
C ARG A 665 -1.74 33.53 -17.62
N ILE A 666 -2.46 32.42 -17.43
CA ILE A 666 -2.42 31.22 -18.26
C ILE A 666 -2.83 31.54 -19.70
N ASP A 667 -3.97 32.21 -19.89
CA ASP A 667 -4.49 32.59 -21.20
C ASP A 667 -3.53 33.56 -21.94
N ALA A 668 -2.81 34.41 -21.20
CA ALA A 668 -1.85 35.35 -21.77
C ALA A 668 -0.51 34.72 -22.17
N LEU A 669 -0.04 33.72 -21.41
CA LEU A 669 1.20 32.98 -21.69
C LEU A 669 1.07 32.13 -22.98
N GLN A 670 -0.12 31.62 -23.28
CA GLN A 670 -0.43 30.94 -24.54
C GLN A 670 -0.21 31.84 -25.78
N VAL A 671 -0.19 33.17 -25.59
CA VAL A 671 0.01 34.16 -26.66
C VAL A 671 1.40 34.83 -26.57
N GLN A 672 2.30 34.34 -25.70
CA GLN A 672 3.64 34.92 -25.45
C GLN A 672 3.62 36.41 -25.07
N ASP A 673 2.56 36.88 -24.39
CA ASP A 673 2.45 38.30 -24.00
C ASP A 673 3.12 38.58 -22.64
N ASN A 674 4.43 38.84 -22.66
CA ASN A 674 5.24 39.24 -21.49
C ASN A 674 4.63 40.38 -20.66
N ARG A 675 3.73 41.19 -21.26
CA ARG A 675 3.08 42.32 -20.58
C ARG A 675 2.01 41.88 -19.59
N GLU A 676 1.29 40.80 -19.87
CA GLU A 676 0.22 40.29 -19.01
C GLU A 676 0.78 39.41 -17.87
N VAL A 677 1.89 38.70 -18.09
CA VAL A 677 2.65 38.02 -17.02
C VAL A 677 3.10 39.00 -15.94
N PHE A 678 3.65 40.14 -16.35
CA PHE A 678 4.06 41.22 -15.46
C PHE A 678 2.87 41.82 -14.69
N LYS A 679 1.70 41.95 -15.32
CA LYS A 679 0.48 42.43 -14.65
C LYS A 679 -0.03 41.45 -13.59
N GLY A 680 0.00 40.15 -13.87
CA GLY A 680 -0.39 39.12 -12.89
C GLY A 680 0.46 39.18 -11.62
N ARG A 681 1.79 39.34 -11.78
CA ARG A 681 2.72 39.53 -10.65
C ARG A 681 2.38 40.77 -9.81
N GLU A 682 2.16 41.91 -10.45
CA GLU A 682 1.81 43.15 -9.74
C GLU A 682 0.51 43.01 -8.93
N GLN A 683 -0.46 42.27 -9.47
CA GLN A 683 -1.71 41.98 -8.77
C GLN A 683 -1.51 41.05 -7.57
N GLN A 684 -0.71 39.99 -7.70
CA GLN A 684 -0.35 39.08 -6.61
C GLN A 684 0.35 39.85 -5.47
N LEU A 685 1.38 40.63 -5.80
CA LEU A 685 2.12 41.45 -4.83
C LEU A 685 1.22 42.49 -4.15
N GLN A 686 0.31 43.11 -4.89
CA GLN A 686 -0.66 44.04 -4.33
C GLN A 686 -1.64 43.36 -3.37
N ALA A 687 -2.09 42.14 -3.68
CA ALA A 687 -2.98 41.36 -2.82
C ALA A 687 -2.27 40.96 -1.51
N LEU A 688 -1.02 40.52 -1.58
CA LEU A 688 -0.19 40.22 -0.40
C LEU A 688 0.09 41.47 0.44
N ALA A 689 0.38 42.62 -0.19
CA ALA A 689 0.52 43.90 0.49
C ALA A 689 -0.77 44.33 1.22
N ASP A 690 -1.92 44.17 0.56
CA ASP A 690 -3.22 44.47 1.16
C ASP A 690 -3.50 43.54 2.36
N GLU A 691 -3.17 42.25 2.26
CA GLU A 691 -3.34 41.28 3.35
C GLU A 691 -2.41 41.56 4.53
N TRP A 692 -1.13 41.85 4.27
CA TRP A 692 -0.18 42.29 5.30
C TRP A 692 -0.68 43.53 6.03
N GLY A 693 -1.26 44.50 5.32
CA GLY A 693 -1.85 45.70 5.91
C GLY A 693 -3.05 45.41 6.83
N LYS A 694 -3.83 44.36 6.54
CA LYS A 694 -4.93 43.91 7.42
C LYS A 694 -4.41 43.23 8.68
N ALA A 695 -3.38 42.40 8.55
CA ALA A 695 -2.74 41.70 9.67
C ALA A 695 -1.99 42.68 10.59
N ASN A 696 -1.47 43.78 10.05
CA ASN A 696 -0.61 44.74 10.75
C ASN A 696 -1.19 46.18 10.80
N PRO A 697 -2.40 46.40 11.35
CA PRO A 697 -3.11 47.68 11.28
C PRO A 697 -2.42 48.82 12.07
N GLY A 698 -1.50 48.49 12.97
CA GLY A 698 -0.73 49.44 13.78
C GLY A 698 0.49 50.05 13.07
N HIS A 699 0.87 49.55 11.90
CA HIS A 699 2.02 50.04 11.14
C HIS A 699 1.62 51.17 10.18
N SER A 700 2.19 52.36 10.37
CA SER A 700 1.76 53.64 9.79
C SER A 700 2.10 53.88 8.30
N ASN A 701 2.03 52.86 7.46
CA ASN A 701 2.40 52.97 6.04
C ASN A 701 1.17 53.15 5.14
N SER A 702 1.30 53.98 4.11
CA SER A 702 0.27 54.07 3.06
C SER A 702 0.30 52.81 2.19
N ARG A 703 -0.83 52.45 1.57
CA ARG A 703 -0.92 51.36 0.58
C ARG A 703 0.19 51.45 -0.47
N TYR A 704 0.47 52.65 -0.99
CA TYR A 704 1.55 52.90 -1.93
C TYR A 704 2.94 52.48 -1.41
N THR A 705 3.22 52.76 -0.12
CA THR A 705 4.51 52.43 0.49
C THR A 705 4.67 50.93 0.67
N ILE A 706 3.61 50.25 1.13
CA ILE A 706 3.59 48.79 1.30
C ILE A 706 3.75 48.08 -0.05
N THR A 707 2.99 48.49 -1.08
CA THR A 707 3.13 47.95 -2.44
C THR A 707 4.54 48.15 -3.00
N ARG A 708 5.12 49.34 -2.81
CA ARG A 708 6.49 49.61 -3.25
C ARG A 708 7.51 48.74 -2.52
N GLU A 709 7.35 48.55 -1.21
CA GLU A 709 8.26 47.74 -0.39
C GLU A 709 8.22 46.27 -0.81
N ILE A 710 7.04 45.66 -0.94
CA ILE A 710 6.93 44.26 -1.40
C ILE A 710 7.43 44.09 -2.83
N GLY A 711 7.17 45.06 -3.72
CA GLY A 711 7.66 45.04 -5.11
C GLY A 711 9.17 45.15 -5.20
N SER A 712 9.79 45.98 -4.35
CA SER A 712 11.26 46.07 -4.26
C SER A 712 11.85 44.77 -3.72
N ALA A 713 11.24 44.19 -2.68
CA ALA A 713 11.68 42.91 -2.14
C ALA A 713 11.55 41.77 -3.15
N ALA A 714 10.51 41.77 -4.00
CA ALA A 714 10.35 40.81 -5.08
C ALA A 714 11.39 41.00 -6.19
N TYR A 715 11.72 42.24 -6.54
CA TYR A 715 12.82 42.51 -7.48
C TYR A 715 14.15 42.01 -6.94
N ASP A 716 14.46 42.33 -5.68
CA ASP A 716 15.71 41.88 -5.05
C ASP A 716 15.74 40.35 -4.88
N GLY A 717 14.60 39.71 -4.59
CA GLY A 717 14.49 38.25 -4.53
C GLY A 717 14.76 37.58 -5.88
N ASN A 718 14.20 38.14 -6.95
CA ASN A 718 14.44 37.70 -8.33
C ASN A 718 15.92 37.84 -8.72
N ASP A 719 16.54 38.99 -8.42
CA ASP A 719 17.96 39.24 -8.70
C ASP A 719 18.88 38.29 -7.91
N ARG A 720 18.60 38.08 -6.62
CA ARG A 720 19.33 37.11 -5.79
C ARG A 720 19.22 35.69 -6.34
N ALA A 721 18.01 35.25 -6.69
CA ALA A 721 17.80 33.94 -7.31
C ALA A 721 18.54 33.84 -8.66
N GLY A 722 18.57 34.92 -9.44
CA GLY A 722 19.34 34.96 -10.69
C GLY A 722 20.84 34.78 -10.46
N GLY A 723 21.37 35.34 -9.38
CA GLY A 723 22.77 35.19 -8.98
C GLY A 723 23.18 33.77 -8.58
N LEU A 724 22.23 32.95 -8.10
CA LEU A 724 22.47 31.54 -7.73
C LEU A 724 22.76 30.67 -8.96
N ALA A 725 22.11 30.95 -10.08
CA ALA A 725 22.22 30.16 -11.31
C ALA A 725 23.58 30.28 -12.04
N GLY A 726 24.49 31.12 -11.55
CA GLY A 726 25.88 31.11 -11.98
C GLY A 726 26.10 31.33 -13.48
N GLU A 727 25.46 32.33 -14.10
CA GLU A 727 26.03 32.92 -15.32
C GLU A 727 27.04 33.99 -14.92
N GLY A 728 28.33 33.59 -14.89
CA GLY A 728 29.37 34.53 -15.28
C GLY A 728 29.05 34.99 -16.71
N GLY A 729 28.97 36.31 -16.91
CA GLY A 729 28.51 36.90 -18.19
C GLY A 729 29.45 36.78 -19.37
#